data_AF-A0AAN9AQM5-F1
#
_entry.id   AF-A0AAN9AQM5-F1
#
_cell.length_a   1.000
_cell.length_b   1.000
_cell.length_c   1.000
_cell.angle_alpha   90.00
_cell.angle_beta   90.00
_cell.angle_gamma   90.00
#
_symmetry.space_group_name_H-M   'P 1'
#
loop_
_entity.id
_entity.type
_entity.pdbx_description
1 polymer ?
#
loop_
_entity_poly.entity_id
_entity_poly.type
_entity_poly.pdbx_seq_one_letter_code
_entity_poly.pdbx_strand_id
1 'polypeptide(L)'
;MDGTKLYFFLGLYGIAIVCGVHCSIRVELQTPTKTGTSTTLHENTYGQTTLAIVRCVDDSNITVTGCRCNLNRTGQVDGVFDVWIFPSQNGTDHGYKAYFLGTAKATSSLKYDKVKSYTLQIFCVTSSGGNGETASANLEVDILPNQQPLIPEYPTVTTTPINASSNTLVGRIVYQVNATDPENDALRYSMTQIPDDNFLTIGASDGIIRTAVDTRKIPTDSIVCTVSVTDGKNTVNDFSVTIKFKNINTRPEITYLPHSISVKEDAIVGLLLTTLTLRDTTPQPNNTVLETYCVVEPAAESSKFTYKSETQQLKLWAPLDFEKTDKYLITCTVFDGFLSSEGDVLTVHVINVNEAPVFSATTYFCTLSESRSGVSTCHLGLTVTDPDQDAIPTLKLLPGNSSERFRYDRTADTLTFDVDYDVDKMPTKATITIHAMDNHGANSTAKIEVSIQDANDNTCDFGLTRAAQATVNQSSVPGTLISLSASDGDLTSPNNAVTYEMVSCLPKEGENYISVFGSGEIKYINLIPETEHGKSYIVKVRCKDGGTPPRSATPTVQISYLTTPTTTTTTTSTTTTTTPTTTIPTTATEKSVWDIESFVAVFSLLMVLTLALILLGVWYFCCKTGRMAWCMHKHQQPMYDPYPYSQRTYQ
;
A
#
# COMPACT_ATOMS: atom_id res chain seq x y z
N MET A 1 115.08 20.43 91.84
CA MET A 1 115.71 19.30 91.14
C MET A 1 114.61 18.57 90.38
N ASP A 2 114.93 18.19 89.15
CA ASP A 2 114.06 17.93 87.99
C ASP A 2 112.87 16.97 88.14
N GLY A 3 111.89 17.11 87.23
CA GLY A 3 111.31 15.92 86.58
C GLY A 3 109.79 15.73 86.53
N THR A 4 109.11 16.44 85.62
CA THR A 4 108.23 15.91 84.55
C THR A 4 107.09 14.89 84.84
N LYS A 5 105.83 15.34 84.58
CA LYS A 5 104.64 14.74 83.86
C LYS A 5 104.24 13.25 84.13
N LEU A 6 102.97 12.81 84.11
CA LEU A 6 101.78 13.14 83.31
C LEU A 6 100.52 12.47 83.95
N TYR A 7 99.34 13.05 83.74
CA TYR A 7 97.99 12.78 84.29
C TYR A 7 97.35 11.46 83.79
N PHE A 8 96.83 10.56 84.66
CA PHE A 8 95.52 10.45 85.33
C PHE A 8 94.26 10.24 84.46
N PHE A 9 93.66 9.05 84.63
CA PHE A 9 92.35 8.57 84.18
C PHE A 9 91.25 8.94 85.19
N LEU A 10 89.99 8.79 84.74
CA LEU A 10 88.70 8.67 85.45
C LEU A 10 87.79 9.91 85.49
N GLY A 11 86.57 9.69 85.01
CA GLY A 11 85.47 10.64 85.03
C GLY A 11 84.60 10.56 86.27
N LEU A 12 83.55 11.41 86.31
CA LEU A 12 82.35 11.26 87.14
C LEU A 12 81.33 12.35 86.74
N TYR A 13 80.10 11.91 86.50
CA TYR A 13 78.81 12.52 86.85
C TYR A 13 78.62 14.05 86.81
N GLY A 14 77.74 14.46 85.88
CA GLY A 14 76.45 15.09 86.19
C GLY A 14 76.44 16.56 86.65
N ILE A 15 76.01 17.46 85.75
CA ILE A 15 75.35 18.71 86.13
C ILE A 15 74.19 18.97 85.16
N ALA A 16 72.97 18.84 85.66
CA ALA A 16 71.79 19.42 85.05
C ALA A 16 71.85 20.94 85.28
N ILE A 17 72.02 21.71 84.21
CA ILE A 17 71.93 23.16 84.25
C ILE A 17 70.44 23.50 84.20
N VAL A 18 69.89 23.83 85.37
CA VAL A 18 68.64 24.61 85.47
C VAL A 18 69.00 26.03 85.05
N CYS A 19 68.72 26.37 83.79
CA CYS A 19 68.89 27.73 83.28
C CYS A 19 67.65 28.55 83.64
N GLY A 20 67.80 29.44 84.63
CA GLY A 20 66.83 30.49 84.96
C GLY A 20 67.07 31.75 84.14
N VAL A 21 66.97 31.65 82.82
CA VAL A 21 67.00 32.80 81.89
C VAL A 21 65.74 32.72 81.05
N HIS A 22 65.02 33.84 80.93
CA HIS A 22 63.89 34.00 80.00
C HIS A 22 64.27 33.40 78.64
N CYS A 23 63.64 32.29 78.30
CA CYS A 23 64.08 31.45 77.18
C CYS A 23 63.15 31.70 76.01
N SER A 24 63.32 32.85 75.35
CA SER A 24 62.52 33.28 74.20
C SER A 24 62.48 32.16 73.15
N ILE A 25 61.28 31.69 72.82
CA ILE A 25 61.09 30.68 71.77
C ILE A 25 60.90 31.31 70.39
N ARG A 26 61.24 30.55 69.35
CA ARG A 26 61.05 30.85 67.92
C ARG A 26 60.45 29.64 67.21
N VAL A 27 59.62 29.90 66.20
CA VAL A 27 59.15 28.86 65.27
C VAL A 27 60.02 28.88 64.02
N GLU A 28 60.69 27.77 63.75
CA GLU A 28 61.44 27.55 62.52
C GLU A 28 60.63 26.67 61.56
N LEU A 29 60.50 27.13 60.32
CA LEU A 29 59.83 26.42 59.25
C LEU A 29 60.87 25.91 58.24
N GLN A 30 60.84 24.63 57.95
CA GLN A 30 61.65 24.00 56.92
C GLN A 30 60.73 23.44 55.84
N THR A 31 60.60 24.18 54.74
CA THR A 31 59.85 23.75 53.55
C THR A 31 60.69 22.82 52.67
N PRO A 32 60.06 21.98 51.83
CA PRO A 32 60.74 21.10 50.88
C PRO A 32 61.71 21.83 49.92
N THR A 33 61.46 23.10 49.63
CA THR A 33 62.24 23.94 48.71
C THR A 33 63.55 24.50 49.30
N LYS A 34 63.98 24.02 50.48
CA LYS A 34 65.21 24.39 51.22
C LYS A 34 65.29 25.90 51.54
N THR A 35 64.98 26.20 52.81
CA THR A 35 65.08 27.51 53.50
C THR A 35 64.22 28.62 52.88
N GLY A 36 62.91 28.51 53.10
CA GLY A 36 61.94 29.58 52.86
C GLY A 36 60.70 29.39 53.74
N THR A 37 59.92 30.47 53.91
CA THR A 37 58.61 30.44 54.60
C THR A 37 57.45 30.22 53.63
N SER A 38 57.72 29.79 52.39
CA SER A 38 56.69 29.55 51.37
C SER A 38 56.79 28.16 50.74
N THR A 39 55.63 27.65 50.33
CA THR A 39 55.46 26.41 49.57
C THR A 39 54.34 26.56 48.55
N THR A 40 54.23 25.62 47.62
CA THR A 40 53.26 25.66 46.51
C THR A 40 52.40 24.41 46.49
N LEU A 41 51.12 24.54 46.12
CA LEU A 41 50.19 23.43 45.90
C LEU A 41 49.33 23.67 44.66
N HIS A 42 49.06 22.64 43.87
CA HIS A 42 48.08 22.73 42.79
C HIS A 42 46.65 22.59 43.34
N GLU A 43 45.69 23.25 42.71
CA GLU A 43 44.31 23.35 43.20
C GLU A 43 43.55 22.01 43.35
N ASN A 44 43.99 20.94 42.69
CA ASN A 44 43.38 19.61 42.81
C ASN A 44 44.27 18.56 43.49
N THR A 45 45.31 18.98 44.22
CA THR A 45 46.15 18.04 44.98
C THR A 45 45.27 17.06 45.78
N TYR A 46 45.30 15.77 45.44
CA TYR A 46 44.35 14.79 45.99
C TYR A 46 44.80 14.23 47.35
N GLY A 47 46.10 14.04 47.50
CA GLY A 47 46.73 13.42 48.66
C GLY A 47 47.10 14.39 49.79
N GLN A 48 47.33 13.83 50.97
CA GLN A 48 47.92 14.57 52.08
C GLN A 48 49.37 14.93 51.75
N THR A 49 49.66 16.23 51.70
CA THR A 49 50.99 16.74 51.31
C THR A 49 51.64 17.42 52.49
N THR A 50 52.91 17.10 52.76
CA THR A 50 53.70 17.79 53.80
C THR A 50 54.16 19.14 53.25
N LEU A 51 53.77 20.22 53.92
CA LEU A 51 54.05 21.60 53.50
C LEU A 51 55.34 22.14 54.12
N ALA A 52 55.53 21.89 55.42
CA ALA A 52 56.72 22.29 56.14
C ALA A 52 56.94 21.40 57.36
N ILE A 53 58.20 21.21 57.73
CA ILE A 53 58.57 20.75 59.07
C ILE A 53 58.63 21.98 59.97
N VAL A 54 57.95 21.91 61.11
CA VAL A 54 57.83 22.96 62.11
C VAL A 54 58.66 22.55 63.32
N ARG A 55 59.62 23.39 63.71
CA ARG A 55 60.43 23.21 64.92
C ARG A 55 60.23 24.40 65.85
N CYS A 56 60.04 24.11 67.13
CA CYS A 56 60.05 25.11 68.18
C CYS A 56 61.46 25.11 68.78
N VAL A 57 62.19 26.20 68.58
CA VAL A 57 63.60 26.34 68.98
C VAL A 57 63.79 27.52 69.92
N ASP A 58 64.80 27.46 70.77
CA ASP A 58 65.24 28.60 71.58
C ASP A 58 66.16 29.54 70.77
N ASP A 59 66.61 30.62 71.40
CA ASP A 59 67.57 31.58 70.81
C ASP A 59 68.91 30.94 70.41
N SER A 60 69.23 29.74 70.91
CA SER A 60 70.44 28.96 70.59
C SER A 60 70.23 27.92 69.48
N ASN A 61 69.08 27.94 68.78
CA ASN A 61 68.67 26.96 67.76
C ASN A 61 68.49 25.53 68.29
N ILE A 62 68.26 25.34 69.58
CA ILE A 62 68.03 24.02 70.18
C ILE A 62 66.52 23.77 70.27
N THR A 63 66.06 22.57 69.87
CA THR A 63 64.64 22.22 69.97
C THR A 63 64.18 22.23 71.43
N VAL A 64 63.10 22.96 71.70
CA VAL A 64 62.53 23.09 73.05
C VAL A 64 61.57 21.94 73.32
N THR A 65 61.92 21.10 74.30
CA THR A 65 61.08 19.97 74.73
C THR A 65 59.84 20.46 75.49
N GLY A 66 58.67 19.85 75.21
CA GLY A 66 57.39 20.25 75.79
C GLY A 66 56.61 21.33 75.02
N CYS A 67 57.17 21.84 73.92
CA CYS A 67 56.51 22.83 73.07
C CYS A 67 55.36 22.23 72.24
N ARG A 68 54.21 22.90 72.19
CA ARG A 68 53.01 22.51 71.41
C ARG A 68 52.72 23.49 70.29
N CYS A 69 52.89 23.04 69.04
CA CYS A 69 52.60 23.84 67.85
C CYS A 69 51.22 23.51 67.28
N ASN A 70 50.43 24.54 67.00
CA ASN A 70 49.12 24.43 66.37
C ASN A 70 48.97 25.51 65.28
N LEU A 71 48.01 25.29 64.38
CA LEU A 71 47.60 26.28 63.40
C LEU A 71 46.62 27.27 64.03
N ASN A 72 46.86 28.58 63.88
CA ASN A 72 45.89 29.59 64.26
C ASN A 72 44.73 29.60 63.25
N ARG A 73 43.51 29.31 63.70
CA ARG A 73 42.32 29.15 62.85
C ARG A 73 41.48 30.42 62.68
N THR A 74 42.00 31.58 63.07
CA THR A 74 41.30 32.86 62.88
C THR A 74 41.41 33.34 61.42
N GLY A 75 40.37 33.10 60.63
CA GLY A 75 40.23 33.60 59.25
C GLY A 75 40.69 32.62 58.16
N GLN A 76 39.91 32.51 57.09
CA GLN A 76 40.13 31.86 55.77
C GLN A 76 40.80 30.47 55.66
N VAL A 77 41.13 29.77 56.75
CA VAL A 77 41.77 28.44 56.72
C VAL A 77 40.79 27.33 57.12
N ASP A 78 39.70 27.18 56.37
CA ASP A 78 38.62 26.27 56.76
C ASP A 78 38.96 24.81 56.40
N GLY A 79 39.52 24.08 57.37
CA GLY A 79 39.59 22.60 57.40
C GLY A 79 40.49 21.90 56.37
N VAL A 80 41.19 22.63 55.49
CA VAL A 80 42.06 22.06 54.44
C VAL A 80 43.52 21.85 54.89
N PHE A 81 43.96 22.59 55.90
CA PHE A 81 45.32 22.55 56.43
C PHE A 81 45.32 22.20 57.92
N ASP A 82 46.32 21.47 58.38
CA ASP A 82 46.49 21.17 59.80
C ASP A 82 47.96 20.98 60.18
N VAL A 83 48.25 21.05 61.48
CA VAL A 83 49.60 20.83 62.03
C VAL A 83 49.55 19.63 62.96
N TRP A 84 50.21 18.54 62.60
CA TRP A 84 50.22 17.30 63.40
C TRP A 84 51.62 16.99 63.93
N ILE A 85 51.66 16.31 65.08
CA ILE A 85 52.88 15.75 65.66
C ILE A 85 53.37 14.60 64.77
N PHE A 86 54.65 14.58 64.43
CA PHE A 86 55.29 13.41 63.85
C PHE A 86 56.31 12.82 64.84
N PRO A 87 56.34 11.49 65.02
CA PRO A 87 57.25 10.87 65.98
C PRO A 87 58.71 11.02 65.53
N SER A 88 59.57 11.49 66.44
CA SER A 88 61.02 11.36 66.32
C SER A 88 61.45 9.92 66.62
N GLN A 89 62.40 9.41 65.85
CA GLN A 89 62.98 8.07 66.01
C GLN A 89 63.61 7.84 67.41
N ASN A 90 63.90 8.91 68.17
CA ASN A 90 64.57 8.83 69.47
C ASN A 90 63.73 9.26 70.70
N GLY A 91 62.39 9.35 70.57
CA GLY A 91 61.48 9.32 71.73
C GLY A 91 61.45 10.52 72.70
N THR A 92 62.31 11.54 72.54
CA THR A 92 62.33 12.71 73.44
C THR A 92 62.13 14.07 72.75
N ASP A 93 61.94 14.09 71.42
CA ASP A 93 61.78 15.34 70.65
C ASP A 93 60.55 15.23 69.73
N HIS A 94 59.51 16.04 69.94
CA HIS A 94 58.29 16.00 69.12
C HIS A 94 58.42 17.03 67.99
N GLY A 95 58.74 16.58 66.78
CA GLY A 95 58.65 17.44 65.61
C GLY A 95 57.20 17.64 65.17
N TYR A 96 56.88 18.82 64.63
CA TYR A 96 55.56 19.11 64.05
C TYR A 96 55.67 19.23 62.53
N LYS A 97 54.64 18.81 61.80
CA LYS A 97 54.56 19.03 60.34
C LYS A 97 53.26 19.75 60.02
N ALA A 98 53.37 20.78 59.20
CA ALA A 98 52.22 21.39 58.55
C ALA A 98 51.85 20.55 57.33
N TYR A 99 50.57 20.22 57.22
CA TYR A 99 50.01 19.39 56.16
C TYR A 99 48.89 20.11 55.44
N PHE A 100 48.82 19.89 54.14
CA PHE A 100 47.56 19.93 53.41
C PHE A 100 46.91 18.55 53.52
N LEU A 101 45.65 18.47 53.93
CA LEU A 101 44.99 17.21 54.25
C LEU A 101 44.59 16.39 53.00
N GLY A 102 44.67 16.98 51.80
CA GLY A 102 44.17 16.38 50.57
C GLY A 102 42.66 16.60 50.41
N THR A 103 42.18 16.70 49.18
CA THR A 103 40.74 16.87 48.90
C THR A 103 39.90 15.69 49.40
N ALA A 104 40.48 14.49 49.56
CA ALA A 104 39.80 13.31 50.08
C ALA A 104 39.54 13.35 51.61
N LYS A 105 40.29 14.14 52.37
CA LYS A 105 40.13 14.26 53.84
C LYS A 105 39.66 15.64 54.29
N ALA A 106 39.81 16.66 53.45
CA ALA A 106 39.34 18.01 53.74
C ALA A 106 37.86 18.18 53.41
N THR A 107 37.17 19.06 54.13
CA THR A 107 35.76 19.43 53.88
C THR A 107 35.59 20.35 52.66
N SER A 108 36.68 20.92 52.14
CA SER A 108 36.72 21.86 51.03
C SER A 108 37.90 21.52 50.10
N SER A 109 37.79 21.85 48.80
CA SER A 109 38.89 21.71 47.83
C SER A 109 39.57 23.07 47.57
N LEU A 110 40.85 23.04 47.19
CA LEU A 110 41.54 24.25 46.76
C LEU A 110 40.93 24.72 45.41
N LYS A 111 40.86 26.04 45.23
CA LYS A 111 40.32 26.68 44.02
C LYS A 111 41.18 27.88 43.70
N TYR A 112 42.06 27.75 42.71
CA TYR A 112 43.03 28.78 42.33
C TYR A 112 42.32 30.11 42.00
N ASP A 113 41.17 30.05 41.32
CA ASP A 113 40.38 31.22 40.93
C ASP A 113 39.69 31.95 42.11
N LYS A 114 39.63 31.31 43.28
CA LYS A 114 39.04 31.90 44.49
C LYS A 114 40.11 32.44 45.43
N VAL A 115 41.14 31.63 45.69
CA VAL A 115 42.21 31.96 46.62
C VAL A 115 43.54 31.51 46.01
N LYS A 116 44.40 32.48 45.70
CA LYS A 116 45.70 32.25 45.04
C LYS A 116 46.84 31.97 46.01
N SER A 117 46.69 32.31 47.28
CA SER A 117 47.68 32.03 48.33
C SER A 117 47.02 32.02 49.70
N TYR A 118 47.50 31.16 50.60
CA TYR A 118 47.07 31.08 51.99
C TYR A 118 48.23 31.40 52.93
N THR A 119 48.02 32.32 53.86
CA THR A 119 48.98 32.59 54.94
C THR A 119 48.61 31.80 56.19
N LEU A 120 49.36 30.72 56.47
CA LEU A 120 49.15 29.85 57.63
C LEU A 120 49.98 30.34 58.81
N GLN A 121 49.34 30.95 59.81
CA GLN A 121 50.03 31.34 61.04
C GLN A 121 50.12 30.14 62.00
N ILE A 122 51.33 29.60 62.16
CA ILE A 122 51.62 28.48 63.05
C ILE A 122 52.17 29.05 64.35
N PHE A 123 51.51 28.78 65.47
CA PHE A 123 51.93 29.23 66.79
C PHE A 123 52.32 28.06 67.68
N CYS A 124 53.38 28.23 68.47
CA CYS A 124 53.88 27.23 69.39
C CYS A 124 53.91 27.79 70.83
N VAL A 125 53.57 26.96 71.81
CA VAL A 125 53.50 27.34 73.24
C VAL A 125 54.24 26.35 74.14
N THR A 126 54.98 26.84 75.14
CA THR A 126 55.84 26.00 76.02
C THR A 126 55.15 25.41 77.24
N SER A 127 53.95 25.85 77.63
CA SER A 127 53.22 25.27 78.79
C SER A 127 51.70 25.26 78.61
N SER A 128 51.05 24.21 79.13
CA SER A 128 49.62 23.93 78.96
C SER A 128 48.68 24.72 79.90
N GLY A 129 49.17 25.79 80.54
CA GLY A 129 48.47 26.50 81.63
C GLY A 129 48.35 28.02 81.51
N GLY A 130 48.56 28.60 80.32
CA GLY A 130 48.31 30.02 80.05
C GLY A 130 49.43 31.02 80.40
N ASN A 131 50.51 30.57 81.05
CA ASN A 131 51.70 31.38 81.39
C ASN A 131 52.96 30.92 80.63
N GLY A 132 52.80 30.26 79.47
CA GLY A 132 53.90 29.82 78.62
C GLY A 132 54.30 30.88 77.60
N GLU A 133 55.57 30.86 77.19
CA GLU A 133 56.03 31.68 76.08
C GLU A 133 55.40 31.22 74.77
N THR A 134 55.09 32.18 73.90
CA THR A 134 54.42 31.93 72.62
C THR A 134 55.24 32.52 71.47
N ALA A 135 55.46 31.73 70.43
CA ALA A 135 56.05 32.20 69.18
C ALA A 135 55.17 31.80 68.00
N SER A 136 55.18 32.61 66.93
CA SER A 136 54.45 32.30 65.71
C SER A 136 55.30 32.54 64.46
N ALA A 137 55.11 31.73 63.44
CA ALA A 137 55.63 31.95 62.10
C ALA A 137 54.51 31.82 61.06
N ASN A 138 54.61 32.60 60.00
CA ASN A 138 53.69 32.52 58.87
C ASN A 138 54.30 31.62 57.79
N LEU A 139 53.54 30.62 57.35
CA LEU A 139 53.83 29.80 56.19
C LEU A 139 52.92 30.24 55.04
N GLU A 140 53.49 30.79 53.99
CA GLU A 140 52.75 31.12 52.76
C GLU A 140 52.59 29.86 51.90
N VAL A 141 51.37 29.59 51.44
CA VAL A 141 51.03 28.46 50.59
C VAL A 141 50.41 29.00 49.31
N ASP A 142 51.23 29.13 48.27
CA ASP A 142 50.80 29.61 46.97
C ASP A 142 50.05 28.49 46.22
N ILE A 143 48.86 28.81 45.73
CA ILE A 143 48.06 27.89 44.93
C ILE A 143 48.44 28.07 43.45
N LEU A 144 48.71 26.98 42.76
CA LEU A 144 48.95 26.94 41.32
C LEU A 144 47.71 26.40 40.59
N PRO A 145 47.45 26.84 39.34
CA PRO A 145 46.33 26.33 38.55
C PRO A 145 46.50 24.83 38.24
N ASN A 146 45.39 24.12 37.98
CA ASN A 146 45.45 22.72 37.54
C ASN A 146 46.26 22.60 36.26
N GLN A 147 47.14 21.60 36.17
CA GLN A 147 47.83 21.33 34.92
C GLN A 147 46.90 20.53 34.01
N GLN A 148 47.17 20.57 32.71
CA GLN A 148 46.42 19.77 31.75
C GLN A 148 46.98 18.33 31.69
N PRO A 149 46.19 17.35 31.26
CA PRO A 149 46.68 15.99 31.03
C PRO A 149 47.90 15.96 30.10
N LEU A 150 48.88 15.11 30.40
CA LEU A 150 50.07 14.87 29.59
C LEU A 150 49.89 13.61 28.74
N ILE A 151 50.04 13.76 27.42
CA ILE A 151 50.09 12.66 26.46
C ILE A 151 51.51 12.61 25.88
N PRO A 152 52.33 11.59 26.18
CA PRO A 152 53.72 11.53 25.74
C PRO A 152 53.91 11.54 24.22
N GLU A 153 52.93 11.02 23.47
CA GLU A 153 52.96 10.88 22.01
C GLU A 153 52.21 12.02 21.28
N TYR A 154 51.89 13.12 21.96
CA TYR A 154 51.24 14.29 21.36
C TYR A 154 52.13 14.96 20.28
N PRO A 155 51.57 15.48 19.16
CA PRO A 155 50.14 15.59 18.82
C PRO A 155 49.57 14.42 18.00
N THR A 156 50.40 13.49 17.54
CA THR A 156 49.95 12.49 16.56
C THR A 156 50.69 11.17 16.72
N VAL A 157 49.92 10.08 16.60
CA VAL A 157 50.40 8.70 16.58
C VAL A 157 49.90 7.99 15.35
N THR A 158 50.73 7.11 14.79
CA THR A 158 50.31 6.18 13.75
C THR A 158 50.62 4.76 14.21
N THR A 159 49.60 3.89 14.27
CA THR A 159 49.80 2.50 14.66
C THR A 159 50.52 1.72 13.56
N THR A 160 51.24 0.67 13.93
CA THR A 160 51.58 -0.38 12.96
C THR A 160 50.28 -1.04 12.46
N PRO A 161 50.23 -1.53 11.21
CA PRO A 161 49.06 -2.23 10.70
C PRO A 161 48.64 -3.35 11.63
N ILE A 162 47.42 -3.26 12.14
CA ILE A 162 46.90 -4.23 13.10
C ILE A 162 46.57 -5.53 12.34
N ASN A 163 47.07 -6.67 12.84
CA ASN A 163 46.80 -7.96 12.22
C ASN A 163 45.30 -8.30 12.31
N ALA A 164 44.69 -8.45 11.14
CA ALA A 164 43.24 -8.51 11.00
C ALA A 164 42.63 -9.84 11.49
N SER A 165 43.37 -10.93 11.61
CA SER A 165 42.82 -12.23 12.06
C SER A 165 42.41 -12.26 13.54
N SER A 166 42.99 -11.42 14.40
CA SER A 166 42.66 -11.35 15.83
C SER A 166 41.59 -10.33 16.19
N ASN A 167 41.26 -9.42 15.25
CA ASN A 167 40.43 -8.23 15.53
C ASN A 167 39.18 -8.11 14.66
N THR A 168 38.79 -9.18 13.96
CA THR A 168 37.59 -9.17 13.08
C THR A 168 36.29 -8.87 13.79
N LEU A 169 36.16 -9.15 15.09
CA LEU A 169 34.91 -9.02 15.83
C LEU A 169 34.79 -7.67 16.56
N VAL A 170 33.56 -7.31 16.90
CA VAL A 170 33.24 -6.15 17.74
C VAL A 170 33.89 -6.28 19.13
N GLY A 171 34.35 -5.16 19.68
CA GLY A 171 34.90 -5.04 21.04
C GLY A 171 36.39 -5.34 21.16
N ARG A 172 37.09 -5.54 20.04
CA ARG A 172 38.52 -5.87 20.02
C ARG A 172 39.36 -4.62 20.19
N ILE A 173 40.41 -4.71 20.99
CA ILE A 173 41.29 -3.58 21.31
C ILE A 173 42.19 -3.28 20.12
N VAL A 174 42.22 -2.01 19.69
CA VAL A 174 43.05 -1.54 18.57
C VAL A 174 44.17 -0.61 19.03
N TYR A 175 43.92 0.23 20.04
CA TYR A 175 44.92 1.14 20.59
C TYR A 175 44.55 1.56 22.02
N GLN A 176 45.55 1.88 22.85
CA GLN A 176 45.39 2.41 24.20
C GLN A 176 45.98 3.82 24.22
N VAL A 177 45.16 4.81 24.56
CA VAL A 177 45.64 6.18 24.77
C VAL A 177 46.40 6.22 26.10
N ASN A 178 47.70 6.53 26.05
CA ASN A 178 48.53 6.67 27.23
C ASN A 178 48.55 8.15 27.66
N ALA A 179 47.76 8.49 28.67
CA ALA A 179 47.69 9.83 29.23
C ALA A 179 47.85 9.76 30.76
N THR A 180 48.57 10.72 31.33
CA THR A 180 48.77 10.86 32.76
C THR A 180 48.51 12.29 33.17
N ASP A 181 48.00 12.49 34.37
CA ASP A 181 47.81 13.82 34.94
C ASP A 181 48.88 14.09 36.03
N PRO A 182 49.58 15.25 36.02
CA PRO A 182 50.59 15.58 37.04
C PRO A 182 50.04 15.62 38.48
N GLU A 183 48.77 16.00 38.65
CA GLU A 183 48.07 16.01 39.93
C GLU A 183 47.39 14.65 40.25
N ASN A 184 47.48 13.70 39.31
CA ASN A 184 46.85 12.38 39.35
C ASN A 184 45.31 12.46 39.40
N ASP A 185 44.75 13.46 38.70
CA ASP A 185 43.31 13.62 38.48
C ASP A 185 42.75 12.47 37.62
N ALA A 186 41.45 12.18 37.79
CA ALA A 186 40.77 11.13 37.02
C ALA A 186 40.49 11.59 35.59
N LEU A 187 41.07 10.87 34.62
CA LEU A 187 40.95 11.22 33.20
C LEU A 187 39.67 10.67 32.57
N ARG A 188 39.10 11.45 31.65
CA ARG A 188 38.00 11.07 30.76
C ARG A 188 38.38 11.27 29.32
N TYR A 189 37.93 10.33 28.48
CA TYR A 189 38.29 10.25 27.07
C TYR A 189 37.06 10.38 26.18
N SER A 190 37.20 11.08 25.07
CA SER A 190 36.23 11.10 23.97
C SER A 190 36.96 11.12 22.63
N MET A 191 36.28 10.74 21.55
CA MET A 191 36.90 10.60 20.24
C MET A 191 35.90 10.91 19.14
N THR A 192 36.37 11.58 18.09
CA THR A 192 35.74 11.62 16.77
C THR A 192 36.63 10.88 15.78
N GLN A 193 36.09 10.46 14.63
CA GLN A 193 36.86 9.72 13.64
C GLN A 193 36.52 10.12 12.22
N ILE A 194 37.47 9.88 11.33
CA ILE A 194 37.34 10.10 9.89
C ILE A 194 37.77 8.78 9.22
N PRO A 195 36.88 8.13 8.45
CA PRO A 195 35.47 8.47 8.20
C PRO A 195 34.54 8.42 9.44
N ASP A 196 33.45 9.21 9.45
CA ASP A 196 32.50 9.32 10.58
C ASP A 196 31.40 8.25 10.56
N ASP A 197 31.80 6.98 10.43
CA ASP A 197 30.91 5.83 10.24
C ASP A 197 30.74 4.96 11.50
N ASN A 198 31.15 5.46 12.66
CA ASN A 198 31.13 4.71 13.94
C ASN A 198 31.86 3.35 13.88
N PHE A 199 32.93 3.24 13.09
CA PHE A 199 33.77 2.02 13.00
C PHE A 199 34.51 1.67 14.29
N LEU A 200 34.97 2.68 15.04
CA LEU A 200 35.71 2.53 16.29
C LEU A 200 35.02 3.27 17.44
N THR A 201 35.30 2.84 18.67
CA THR A 201 34.80 3.46 19.90
C THR A 201 35.92 3.60 20.92
N ILE A 202 35.87 4.61 21.78
CA ILE A 202 36.81 4.79 22.89
C ILE A 202 36.08 4.63 24.23
N GLY A 203 36.67 3.88 25.16
CA GLY A 203 36.12 3.81 26.51
C GLY A 203 36.39 5.10 27.29
N ALA A 204 35.32 5.72 27.80
CA ALA A 204 35.39 7.03 28.43
C ALA A 204 36.24 7.09 29.71
N SER A 205 36.49 5.95 30.36
CA SER A 205 37.26 5.86 31.60
C SER A 205 38.59 5.13 31.46
N ASP A 206 38.77 4.32 30.40
CA ASP A 206 39.96 3.51 30.20
C ASP A 206 40.84 3.99 29.04
N GLY A 207 40.34 4.88 28.18
CA GLY A 207 41.09 5.38 27.02
C GLY A 207 41.41 4.31 25.97
N ILE A 208 40.75 3.14 26.03
CA ILE A 208 40.96 2.03 25.10
C ILE A 208 40.07 2.24 23.88
N ILE A 209 40.69 2.36 22.71
CA ILE A 209 40.01 2.35 21.42
C ILE A 209 39.75 0.89 21.02
N ARG A 210 38.49 0.58 20.68
CA ARG A 210 38.00 -0.74 20.31
C ARG A 210 37.28 -0.71 18.97
N THR A 211 37.20 -1.86 18.30
CA THR A 211 36.32 -2.06 17.15
C THR A 211 34.87 -1.95 17.59
N ALA A 212 34.09 -1.10 16.94
CA ALA A 212 32.64 -1.02 17.13
C ALA A 212 31.88 -1.88 16.12
N VAL A 213 32.52 -2.21 14.99
CA VAL A 213 31.98 -3.08 13.93
C VAL A 213 32.93 -4.26 13.64
N ASP A 214 32.46 -5.22 12.86
CA ASP A 214 33.35 -6.22 12.26
C ASP A 214 34.32 -5.55 11.28
N THR A 215 35.62 -5.82 11.37
CA THR A 215 36.61 -5.10 10.54
C THR A 215 36.49 -5.39 9.05
N ARG A 216 35.76 -6.43 8.63
CA ARG A 216 35.40 -6.65 7.22
C ARG A 216 34.43 -5.60 6.67
N LYS A 217 33.79 -4.82 7.56
CA LYS A 217 32.92 -3.69 7.18
C LYS A 217 33.67 -2.37 7.04
N ILE A 218 34.99 -2.35 7.23
CA ILE A 218 35.81 -1.15 7.13
C ILE A 218 36.45 -1.12 5.73
N PRO A 219 35.98 -0.27 4.80
CA PRO A 219 36.43 -0.29 3.40
C PRO A 219 37.75 0.48 3.17
N THR A 220 38.48 0.83 4.23
CA THR A 220 39.64 1.73 4.19
C THR A 220 40.84 1.14 4.93
N ASP A 221 42.06 1.47 4.48
CA ASP A 221 43.31 1.03 5.13
C ASP A 221 43.68 1.80 6.39
N SER A 222 43.00 2.91 6.70
CA SER A 222 43.25 3.69 7.90
C SER A 222 42.05 4.50 8.36
N ILE A 223 41.90 4.65 9.66
CA ILE A 223 40.92 5.54 10.31
C ILE A 223 41.71 6.54 11.15
N VAL A 224 41.42 7.83 10.98
CA VAL A 224 42.01 8.89 11.80
C VAL A 224 41.05 9.19 12.93
N CYS A 225 41.50 8.97 14.16
CA CYS A 225 40.75 9.22 15.38
C CYS A 225 41.28 10.49 16.05
N THR A 226 40.45 11.53 16.18
CA THR A 226 40.79 12.72 16.97
C THR A 226 40.28 12.52 18.39
N VAL A 227 41.20 12.31 19.31
CA VAL A 227 40.92 12.03 20.73
C VAL A 227 41.02 13.32 21.54
N SER A 228 40.07 13.51 22.45
CA SER A 228 40.12 14.52 23.52
C SER A 228 40.28 13.84 24.87
N VAL A 229 41.19 14.35 25.69
CA VAL A 229 41.44 13.87 27.06
C VAL A 229 41.24 15.01 28.04
N THR A 230 40.39 14.82 29.05
CA THR A 230 40.07 15.83 30.06
C THR A 230 40.23 15.28 31.48
N ASP A 231 40.74 16.11 32.39
CA ASP A 231 40.76 15.90 33.85
C ASP A 231 39.47 16.45 34.53
N GLY A 232 38.55 17.05 33.75
CA GLY A 232 37.36 17.75 34.23
C GLY A 232 37.51 19.27 34.43
N LYS A 233 38.72 19.82 34.23
CA LYS A 233 39.08 21.24 34.29
C LYS A 233 39.75 21.71 33.01
N ASN A 234 40.77 20.99 32.59
CA ASN A 234 41.51 21.19 31.35
C ASN A 234 41.21 20.05 30.37
N THR A 235 41.34 20.35 29.09
CA THR A 235 41.15 19.37 28.03
C THR A 235 42.25 19.52 27.00
N VAL A 236 42.97 18.43 26.75
CA VAL A 236 43.82 18.30 25.57
C VAL A 236 42.92 17.84 24.42
N ASN A 237 42.71 18.72 23.46
CA ASN A 237 42.02 18.42 22.21
C ASN A 237 43.05 18.12 21.11
N ASP A 238 42.57 17.62 19.97
CA ASP A 238 43.36 17.46 18.73
C ASP A 238 44.48 16.40 18.76
N PHE A 239 44.49 15.48 19.73
CA PHE A 239 45.39 14.33 19.68
C PHE A 239 44.93 13.34 18.61
N SER A 240 45.69 13.23 17.53
CA SER A 240 45.30 12.43 16.36
C SER A 240 45.95 11.04 16.38
N VAL A 241 45.14 9.99 16.43
CA VAL A 241 45.57 8.59 16.35
C VAL A 241 45.16 8.02 14.99
N THR A 242 46.13 7.80 14.11
CA THR A 242 45.91 7.12 12.82
C THR A 242 46.03 5.61 13.02
N ILE A 243 44.90 4.91 13.01
CA ILE A 243 44.85 3.46 13.16
C ILE A 243 44.91 2.84 11.78
N LYS A 244 45.99 2.10 11.52
CA LYS A 244 46.21 1.38 10.24
C LYS A 244 45.63 -0.03 10.30
N PHE A 245 44.85 -0.36 9.28
CA PHE A 245 44.30 -1.69 9.04
C PHE A 245 44.98 -2.31 7.82
N LYS A 246 45.08 -3.65 7.82
CA LYS A 246 45.25 -4.38 6.56
C LYS A 246 43.86 -4.64 6.02
N ASN A 247 43.48 -4.00 4.91
CA ASN A 247 42.18 -4.29 4.29
C ASN A 247 42.06 -5.79 3.97
N ILE A 248 41.05 -6.42 4.55
CA ILE A 248 40.71 -7.84 4.36
C ILE A 248 39.44 -8.04 3.54
N ASN A 249 38.69 -6.98 3.26
CA ASN A 249 37.44 -7.03 2.52
C ASN A 249 37.24 -5.78 1.65
N THR A 250 37.14 -5.97 0.34
CA THR A 250 36.85 -4.91 -0.63
C THR A 250 35.36 -4.90 -0.93
N ARG A 251 34.78 -3.74 -1.28
CA ARG A 251 33.40 -3.71 -1.76
C ARG A 251 33.28 -4.62 -3.00
N PRO A 252 32.19 -5.39 -3.14
CA PRO A 252 31.90 -6.07 -4.39
C PRO A 252 31.58 -5.05 -5.49
N GLU A 253 31.77 -5.44 -6.74
CA GLU A 253 31.59 -4.61 -7.92
C GLU A 253 30.72 -5.32 -8.95
N ILE A 254 29.89 -4.54 -9.67
CA ILE A 254 29.24 -5.00 -10.88
C ILE A 254 30.17 -4.61 -12.04
N THR A 255 30.83 -5.60 -12.64
CA THR A 255 31.78 -5.35 -13.74
C THR A 255 31.09 -5.19 -15.08
N TYR A 256 29.84 -5.64 -15.20
CA TYR A 256 29.04 -5.45 -16.40
C TYR A 256 27.58 -5.19 -16.05
N LEU A 257 27.18 -3.93 -16.20
CA LEU A 257 25.80 -3.48 -16.33
C LEU A 257 25.79 -2.42 -17.45
N PRO A 258 25.03 -2.60 -18.54
CA PRO A 258 24.95 -1.58 -19.57
C PRO A 258 24.36 -0.29 -19.01
N HIS A 259 24.87 0.87 -19.45
CA HIS A 259 24.35 2.16 -19.00
C HIS A 259 22.89 2.38 -19.44
N SER A 260 22.58 1.96 -20.67
CA SER A 260 21.24 2.08 -21.24
C SER A 260 20.93 0.93 -22.19
N ILE A 261 19.65 0.56 -22.25
CA ILE A 261 19.09 -0.34 -23.26
C ILE A 261 17.79 0.24 -23.82
N SER A 262 17.39 -0.23 -25.00
CA SER A 262 16.11 0.13 -25.59
C SER A 262 15.28 -1.14 -25.83
N VAL A 263 14.03 -1.12 -25.37
CA VAL A 263 13.11 -2.26 -25.40
C VAL A 263 11.81 -1.78 -26.00
N LYS A 264 11.29 -2.48 -27.01
CA LYS A 264 9.96 -2.16 -27.55
C LYS A 264 8.88 -2.44 -26.52
N GLU A 265 7.80 -1.69 -26.53
CA GLU A 265 6.71 -1.93 -25.57
C GLU A 265 6.02 -3.29 -25.76
N ASP A 266 5.93 -3.75 -27.01
CA ASP A 266 5.40 -5.06 -27.41
C ASP A 266 6.36 -6.24 -27.10
N ALA A 267 7.46 -5.97 -26.40
CA ALA A 267 8.42 -6.99 -26.02
C ALA A 267 7.76 -8.10 -25.19
N ILE A 268 8.05 -9.35 -25.57
CA ILE A 268 7.52 -10.53 -24.88
C ILE A 268 7.97 -10.57 -23.41
N VAL A 269 7.03 -10.96 -22.53
CA VAL A 269 7.36 -11.24 -21.12
C VAL A 269 8.39 -12.36 -21.06
N GLY A 270 9.41 -12.19 -20.22
CA GLY A 270 10.56 -13.09 -20.09
C GLY A 270 11.79 -12.67 -20.91
N LEU A 271 11.71 -11.58 -21.69
CA LEU A 271 12.85 -11.03 -22.42
C LEU A 271 14.06 -10.80 -21.49
N LEU A 272 15.22 -11.32 -21.89
CA LEU A 272 16.48 -11.06 -21.21
C LEU A 272 16.96 -9.65 -21.56
N LEU A 273 17.06 -8.78 -20.56
CA LEU A 273 17.54 -7.41 -20.73
C LEU A 273 19.07 -7.37 -20.65
N THR A 274 19.63 -7.99 -19.62
CA THR A 274 21.07 -8.10 -19.43
C THR A 274 21.41 -9.22 -18.44
N THR A 275 22.65 -9.68 -18.48
CA THR A 275 23.23 -10.58 -17.48
C THR A 275 24.30 -9.80 -16.72
N LEU A 276 24.13 -9.64 -15.41
CA LEU A 276 25.09 -8.94 -14.57
C LEU A 276 26.34 -9.81 -14.43
N THR A 277 27.52 -9.18 -14.49
CA THR A 277 28.78 -9.84 -14.10
C THR A 277 29.26 -9.24 -12.80
N LEU A 278 29.37 -10.08 -11.77
CA LEU A 278 29.74 -9.65 -10.42
C LEU A 278 31.21 -9.99 -10.16
N ARG A 279 31.93 -9.12 -9.46
CA ARG A 279 33.31 -9.35 -9.05
C ARG A 279 33.48 -8.93 -7.60
N ASP A 280 34.15 -9.76 -6.84
CA ASP A 280 34.67 -9.40 -5.53
C ASP A 280 36.17 -9.70 -5.52
N THR A 281 36.99 -8.70 -5.20
CA THR A 281 38.45 -8.81 -5.21
C THR A 281 39.02 -9.10 -3.83
N THR A 282 38.18 -9.55 -2.90
CA THR A 282 38.55 -9.91 -1.53
C THR A 282 39.80 -10.79 -1.49
N PRO A 283 40.82 -10.41 -0.70
CA PRO A 283 42.07 -11.16 -0.60
C PRO A 283 41.95 -12.59 0.00
N GLN A 284 40.76 -13.05 0.37
CA GLN A 284 40.53 -14.34 1.04
C GLN A 284 39.51 -15.20 0.25
N PRO A 285 39.83 -16.46 -0.07
CA PRO A 285 39.07 -17.26 -1.05
C PRO A 285 37.76 -17.90 -0.54
N ASN A 286 37.37 -17.65 0.72
CA ASN A 286 36.33 -18.46 1.36
C ASN A 286 35.14 -17.60 1.76
N ASN A 287 34.08 -17.73 0.97
CA ASN A 287 32.69 -17.35 1.25
C ASN A 287 32.26 -15.95 0.81
N THR A 288 31.76 -15.84 -0.42
CA THR A 288 30.89 -14.71 -0.81
C THR A 288 29.83 -15.20 -1.78
N VAL A 289 28.69 -15.64 -1.23
CA VAL A 289 27.44 -15.57 -1.99
C VAL A 289 27.16 -14.08 -2.15
N LEU A 290 27.32 -13.57 -3.37
CA LEU A 290 27.03 -12.18 -3.70
C LEU A 290 25.52 -12.03 -3.86
N GLU A 291 24.89 -11.39 -2.90
CA GLU A 291 23.48 -11.05 -2.96
C GLU A 291 23.31 -9.78 -3.79
N THR A 292 22.52 -9.85 -4.84
CA THR A 292 22.23 -8.69 -5.68
C THR A 292 20.78 -8.27 -5.49
N TYR A 293 20.58 -6.97 -5.31
CA TYR A 293 19.26 -6.36 -5.22
C TYR A 293 19.15 -5.26 -6.26
N CYS A 294 18.07 -5.24 -7.03
CA CYS A 294 17.80 -4.22 -8.03
C CYS A 294 16.49 -3.49 -7.69
N VAL A 295 16.57 -2.17 -7.61
CA VAL A 295 15.43 -1.26 -7.37
C VAL A 295 15.03 -0.63 -8.69
N VAL A 296 13.73 -0.61 -8.98
CA VAL A 296 13.16 -0.02 -10.20
C VAL A 296 12.46 1.29 -9.85
N GLU A 297 12.71 2.33 -10.64
CA GLU A 297 11.96 3.57 -10.65
C GLU A 297 11.23 3.75 -11.99
N PRO A 298 9.92 4.09 -11.99
CA PRO A 298 9.08 4.36 -10.81
C PRO A 298 8.73 3.09 -10.00
N ALA A 299 8.71 3.22 -8.67
CA ALA A 299 8.53 2.09 -7.75
C ALA A 299 7.17 1.36 -7.92
N ALA A 300 6.14 2.05 -8.40
CA ALA A 300 4.82 1.45 -8.66
C ALA A 300 4.85 0.38 -9.77
N GLU A 301 5.87 0.42 -10.63
CA GLU A 301 6.04 -0.49 -11.77
C GLU A 301 7.17 -1.51 -11.54
N SER A 302 7.64 -1.66 -10.29
CA SER A 302 8.75 -2.55 -9.98
C SER A 302 8.49 -4.02 -10.35
N SER A 303 7.22 -4.44 -10.39
CA SER A 303 6.82 -5.79 -10.81
C SER A 303 7.05 -6.08 -12.29
N LYS A 304 7.33 -5.05 -13.12
CA LYS A 304 7.62 -5.24 -14.54
C LYS A 304 9.00 -5.85 -14.78
N PHE A 305 9.92 -5.79 -13.82
CA PHE A 305 11.27 -6.31 -13.95
C PHE A 305 11.58 -7.32 -12.86
N THR A 306 12.39 -8.32 -13.18
CA THR A 306 12.84 -9.31 -12.20
C THR A 306 14.30 -9.63 -12.39
N TYR A 307 15.04 -9.67 -11.28
CA TYR A 307 16.40 -10.18 -11.24
C TYR A 307 16.39 -11.59 -10.65
N LYS A 308 17.12 -12.51 -11.28
CA LYS A 308 17.30 -13.90 -10.81
C LYS A 308 18.75 -14.11 -10.39
N SER A 309 18.97 -14.28 -9.09
CA SER A 309 20.31 -14.43 -8.51
C SER A 309 21.03 -15.70 -8.99
N GLU A 310 20.29 -16.78 -9.28
CA GLU A 310 20.89 -18.06 -9.71
C GLU A 310 21.54 -17.95 -11.10
N THR A 311 20.97 -17.12 -11.98
CA THR A 311 21.45 -16.93 -13.36
C THR A 311 22.10 -15.56 -13.58
N GLN A 312 22.03 -14.66 -12.58
CA GLN A 312 22.45 -13.26 -12.64
C GLN A 312 21.75 -12.47 -13.77
N GLN A 313 20.54 -12.87 -14.14
CA GLN A 313 19.81 -12.29 -15.27
C GLN A 313 18.76 -11.29 -14.80
N LEU A 314 18.75 -10.10 -15.40
CA LEU A 314 17.68 -9.13 -15.30
C LEU A 314 16.74 -9.29 -16.51
N LYS A 315 15.44 -9.49 -16.25
CA LYS A 315 14.43 -9.81 -17.26
C LYS A 315 13.21 -8.93 -17.15
N LEU A 316 12.51 -8.78 -18.26
CA LEU A 316 11.15 -8.28 -18.31
C LEU A 316 10.18 -9.35 -17.77
N TRP A 317 9.28 -8.96 -16.89
CA TRP A 317 8.36 -9.86 -16.17
C TRP A 317 6.88 -9.49 -16.32
N ALA A 318 6.58 -8.29 -16.82
CA ALA A 318 5.24 -7.85 -17.19
C ALA A 318 5.31 -7.01 -18.48
N PRO A 319 4.22 -6.90 -19.27
CA PRO A 319 4.22 -6.11 -20.50
C PRO A 319 4.53 -4.63 -20.21
N LEU A 320 5.23 -4.00 -21.15
CA LEU A 320 5.49 -2.57 -21.15
C LEU A 320 4.31 -1.84 -21.81
N ASP A 321 4.27 -0.53 -21.61
CA ASP A 321 3.23 0.39 -22.10
C ASP A 321 3.91 1.75 -22.15
N PHE A 322 4.23 2.20 -23.36
CA PHE A 322 5.00 3.41 -23.61
C PHE A 322 4.22 4.66 -23.18
N GLU A 323 2.93 4.70 -23.52
CA GLU A 323 1.98 5.79 -23.25
C GLU A 323 1.86 6.04 -21.75
N LYS A 324 2.02 5.00 -20.93
CA LYS A 324 2.06 5.11 -19.48
C LYS A 324 3.44 5.45 -18.92
N THR A 325 4.51 4.77 -19.36
CA THR A 325 5.86 4.99 -18.84
C THR A 325 6.91 4.60 -19.88
N ASP A 326 7.55 5.62 -20.45
CA ASP A 326 8.54 5.53 -21.52
C ASP A 326 9.97 5.24 -21.05
N LYS A 327 10.23 5.32 -19.74
CA LYS A 327 11.57 5.19 -19.16
C LYS A 327 11.55 4.58 -17.76
N TYR A 328 12.49 3.66 -17.53
CA TYR A 328 12.76 3.09 -16.21
C TYR A 328 14.22 3.25 -15.81
N LEU A 329 14.47 3.49 -14.52
CA LEU A 329 15.81 3.45 -13.93
C LEU A 329 15.91 2.24 -13.01
N ILE A 330 16.86 1.35 -13.28
CA ILE A 330 17.08 0.14 -12.49
C ILE A 330 18.44 0.25 -11.81
N THR A 331 18.43 0.49 -10.49
CA THR A 331 19.65 0.60 -9.68
C THR A 331 19.94 -0.76 -9.06
N CYS A 332 21.04 -1.40 -9.44
CA CYS A 332 21.45 -2.68 -8.90
C CYS A 332 22.63 -2.52 -7.93
N THR A 333 22.51 -3.12 -6.75
CA THR A 333 23.51 -3.13 -5.69
C THR A 333 23.88 -4.57 -5.36
N VAL A 334 25.16 -4.82 -5.14
CA VAL A 334 25.68 -6.14 -4.76
C VAL A 334 26.16 -6.08 -3.32
N PHE A 335 25.91 -7.13 -2.56
CA PHE A 335 26.26 -7.26 -1.16
C PHE A 335 26.99 -8.57 -0.93
N ASP A 336 28.13 -8.49 -0.24
CA ASP A 336 29.01 -9.63 0.02
C ASP A 336 28.82 -10.24 1.44
N GLY A 337 27.83 -9.75 2.19
CA GLY A 337 27.63 -10.09 3.61
C GLY A 337 28.22 -9.07 4.60
N PHE A 338 29.11 -8.18 4.15
CA PHE A 338 29.78 -7.15 4.94
C PHE A 338 29.65 -5.75 4.34
N LEU A 339 29.92 -5.60 3.04
CA LEU A 339 29.94 -4.38 2.27
C LEU A 339 29.00 -4.46 1.07
N SER A 340 28.39 -3.31 0.74
CA SER A 340 27.60 -3.12 -0.47
C SER A 340 28.40 -2.33 -1.52
N SER A 341 28.13 -2.58 -2.80
CA SER A 341 28.58 -1.71 -3.90
C SER A 341 27.89 -0.34 -3.85
N GLU A 342 28.44 0.66 -4.53
CA GLU A 342 27.87 2.03 -4.60
C GLU A 342 26.55 2.11 -5.39
N GLY A 343 26.16 1.03 -6.09
CA GLY A 343 24.94 0.94 -6.90
C GLY A 343 25.15 1.42 -8.33
N ASP A 344 24.94 0.53 -9.31
CA ASP A 344 25.03 0.86 -10.73
C ASP A 344 23.63 1.00 -11.33
N VAL A 345 23.46 2.00 -12.20
CA VAL A 345 22.14 2.33 -12.77
C VAL A 345 22.08 1.93 -14.24
N LEU A 346 21.09 1.11 -14.57
CA LEU A 346 20.64 0.80 -15.93
C LEU A 346 19.43 1.66 -16.29
N THR A 347 19.53 2.41 -17.38
CA THR A 347 18.39 3.11 -17.97
C THR A 347 17.71 2.25 -19.03
N VAL A 348 16.44 1.92 -18.86
CA VAL A 348 15.63 1.22 -19.86
C VAL A 348 14.75 2.24 -20.58
N HIS A 349 15.01 2.46 -21.87
CA HIS A 349 14.15 3.25 -22.75
C HIS A 349 13.11 2.35 -23.40
N VAL A 350 11.84 2.68 -23.25
CA VAL A 350 10.77 2.02 -23.98
C VAL A 350 10.67 2.65 -25.37
N ILE A 351 10.62 1.83 -26.40
CA ILE A 351 10.36 2.26 -27.78
C ILE A 351 8.88 2.02 -28.05
N ASN A 352 8.15 3.10 -28.37
CA ASN A 352 6.77 3.03 -28.84
C ASN A 352 6.67 2.14 -30.09
N VAL A 353 5.62 1.31 -30.12
CA VAL A 353 5.19 0.49 -31.24
C VAL A 353 3.72 0.73 -31.47
N ASN A 354 3.39 1.35 -32.61
CA ASN A 354 2.03 1.64 -33.04
C ASN A 354 1.03 0.51 -32.73
N GLU A 355 0.12 0.80 -31.83
CA GLU A 355 -1.01 -0.01 -31.41
C GLU A 355 -2.25 0.29 -32.27
N ALA A 356 -3.26 -0.56 -32.20
CA ALA A 356 -4.49 -0.35 -32.96
C ALA A 356 -5.47 0.55 -32.20
N PRO A 357 -6.31 1.32 -32.90
CA PRO A 357 -7.42 2.04 -32.28
C PRO A 357 -8.29 1.12 -31.43
N VAL A 358 -8.76 1.57 -30.27
CA VAL A 358 -9.58 0.78 -29.34
C VAL A 358 -10.99 1.35 -29.27
N PHE A 359 -11.98 0.53 -29.56
CA PHE A 359 -13.38 0.85 -29.31
C PHE A 359 -13.72 0.71 -27.83
N SER A 360 -14.47 1.66 -27.28
CA SER A 360 -14.95 1.63 -25.88
C SER A 360 -15.84 0.42 -25.55
N ALA A 361 -16.51 -0.15 -26.56
CA ALA A 361 -17.29 -1.38 -26.45
C ALA A 361 -17.02 -2.32 -27.63
N THR A 362 -17.07 -3.62 -27.37
CA THR A 362 -16.96 -4.67 -28.40
C THR A 362 -18.25 -4.83 -29.20
N THR A 363 -19.39 -4.39 -28.66
CA THR A 363 -20.70 -4.43 -29.30
C THR A 363 -21.53 -3.21 -28.91
N TYR A 364 -22.09 -2.54 -29.91
CA TYR A 364 -23.05 -1.45 -29.78
C TYR A 364 -24.44 -1.95 -30.16
N PHE A 365 -25.48 -1.38 -29.55
CA PHE A 365 -26.86 -1.77 -29.80
C PHE A 365 -27.60 -0.63 -30.44
N CYS A 366 -28.43 -0.96 -31.41
CA CYS A 366 -29.18 0.02 -32.16
C CYS A 366 -30.60 -0.47 -32.40
N THR A 367 -31.58 0.42 -32.21
CA THR A 367 -32.97 0.13 -32.55
C THR A 367 -33.45 1.14 -33.57
N LEU A 368 -33.93 0.65 -34.70
CA LEU A 368 -34.46 1.47 -35.78
C LEU A 368 -35.90 1.02 -36.05
N SER A 369 -36.82 1.95 -36.28
CA SER A 369 -38.11 1.61 -36.89
C SER A 369 -37.96 1.57 -38.41
N GLU A 370 -38.59 0.59 -39.07
CA GLU A 370 -38.61 0.53 -40.53
C GLU A 370 -39.14 1.84 -41.11
N SER A 371 -38.56 2.26 -42.24
CA SER A 371 -38.85 3.55 -42.84
C SER A 371 -38.08 3.70 -44.15
N ARG A 372 -38.35 4.81 -44.85
CA ARG A 372 -37.53 5.25 -45.97
C ARG A 372 -36.10 5.53 -45.54
N SER A 373 -35.18 5.41 -46.49
CA SER A 373 -33.76 5.72 -46.30
C SER A 373 -33.55 7.08 -45.60
N GLY A 374 -32.70 7.11 -44.58
CA GLY A 374 -32.35 8.32 -43.84
C GLY A 374 -33.35 8.83 -42.78
N VAL A 375 -34.54 8.23 -42.64
CA VAL A 375 -35.58 8.74 -41.73
C VAL A 375 -35.38 8.27 -40.29
N SER A 376 -35.28 6.96 -40.08
CA SER A 376 -35.04 6.36 -38.78
C SER A 376 -33.56 6.42 -38.45
N THR A 377 -33.21 7.04 -37.32
CA THR A 377 -31.82 7.23 -36.89
C THR A 377 -31.63 6.73 -35.46
N CYS A 378 -30.41 6.31 -35.17
CA CYS A 378 -30.04 5.71 -33.91
C CYS A 378 -28.63 6.13 -33.52
N HIS A 379 -28.51 6.79 -32.37
CA HIS A 379 -27.22 7.27 -31.86
C HIS A 379 -26.49 6.13 -31.14
N LEU A 380 -25.25 5.83 -31.55
CA LEU A 380 -24.52 4.67 -31.05
C LEU A 380 -23.77 4.93 -29.73
N GLY A 381 -23.41 6.18 -29.43
CA GLY A 381 -22.47 6.49 -28.35
C GLY A 381 -21.09 5.92 -28.64
N LEU A 382 -20.70 5.85 -29.92
CA LEU A 382 -19.49 5.20 -30.35
C LEU A 382 -18.28 6.05 -30.00
N THR A 383 -17.43 5.50 -29.13
CA THR A 383 -16.13 6.09 -28.80
C THR A 383 -15.02 5.15 -29.24
N VAL A 384 -14.09 5.68 -30.04
CA VAL A 384 -12.88 4.99 -30.48
C VAL A 384 -11.70 5.92 -30.24
N THR A 385 -10.66 5.41 -29.60
CA THR A 385 -9.45 6.16 -29.24
C THR A 385 -8.24 5.32 -29.57
N ASP A 386 -7.18 5.96 -30.05
CA ASP A 386 -5.91 5.30 -30.31
C ASP A 386 -5.00 5.42 -29.07
N PRO A 387 -4.41 4.32 -28.55
CA PRO A 387 -3.46 4.39 -27.44
C PRO A 387 -2.31 5.37 -27.71
N ASP A 388 -1.72 5.32 -28.90
CA ASP A 388 -0.63 6.20 -29.35
C ASP A 388 -1.07 7.66 -29.56
N GLN A 389 -2.37 7.94 -29.37
CA GLN A 389 -3.02 9.20 -29.68
C GLN A 389 -2.96 9.57 -31.17
N ASP A 390 -2.79 8.55 -32.01
CA ASP A 390 -2.77 8.70 -33.45
C ASP A 390 -4.13 9.08 -34.02
N ALA A 391 -4.09 9.75 -35.17
CA ALA A 391 -5.30 10.14 -35.86
C ALA A 391 -5.98 8.90 -36.46
N ILE A 392 -7.30 8.80 -36.33
CA ILE A 392 -8.12 7.70 -36.89
C ILE A 392 -8.85 8.21 -38.15
N PRO A 393 -8.22 8.30 -39.33
CA PRO A 393 -8.86 8.80 -40.54
C PRO A 393 -9.96 7.87 -41.05
N THR A 394 -9.83 6.56 -40.82
CA THR A 394 -10.78 5.56 -41.31
C THR A 394 -11.70 5.12 -40.18
N LEU A 395 -12.99 5.41 -40.30
CA LEU A 395 -14.04 4.85 -39.45
C LEU A 395 -15.27 4.58 -40.32
N LYS A 396 -15.53 3.31 -40.63
CA LYS A 396 -16.56 2.91 -41.61
C LYS A 396 -17.12 1.52 -41.35
N LEU A 397 -18.29 1.24 -41.91
CA LEU A 397 -18.87 -0.10 -41.91
C LEU A 397 -18.11 -1.02 -42.88
N LEU A 398 -17.84 -2.26 -42.47
CA LEU A 398 -17.28 -3.29 -43.34
C LEU A 398 -18.40 -4.00 -44.13
N PRO A 399 -18.12 -4.44 -45.37
CA PRO A 399 -19.07 -5.20 -46.15
C PRO A 399 -19.37 -6.57 -45.51
N GLY A 400 -20.64 -6.95 -45.48
CA GLY A 400 -21.11 -8.25 -45.00
C GLY A 400 -22.37 -8.14 -44.15
N ASN A 401 -23.09 -9.25 -43.95
CA ASN A 401 -24.32 -9.29 -43.13
C ASN A 401 -25.35 -8.21 -43.48
N SER A 402 -25.48 -7.90 -44.76
CA SER A 402 -26.37 -6.84 -45.27
C SER A 402 -26.03 -5.42 -44.79
N SER A 403 -24.77 -5.15 -44.45
CA SER A 403 -24.25 -3.82 -44.11
C SER A 403 -24.53 -2.76 -45.17
N GLU A 404 -24.65 -3.16 -46.44
CA GLU A 404 -24.96 -2.25 -47.57
C GLU A 404 -26.33 -1.57 -47.44
N ARG A 405 -27.20 -2.06 -46.55
CA ARG A 405 -28.51 -1.45 -46.26
C ARG A 405 -28.43 -0.33 -45.22
N PHE A 406 -27.24 -0.07 -44.67
CA PHE A 406 -27.02 0.84 -43.56
C PHE A 406 -25.91 1.83 -43.88
N ARG A 407 -26.04 3.02 -43.28
CA ARG A 407 -25.04 4.10 -43.35
C ARG A 407 -24.77 4.62 -41.95
N TYR A 408 -23.49 4.80 -41.64
CA TYR A 408 -23.02 5.43 -40.41
C TYR A 408 -22.52 6.84 -40.68
N ASP A 409 -23.07 7.84 -39.98
CA ASP A 409 -22.60 9.21 -39.99
C ASP A 409 -21.68 9.45 -38.78
N ARG A 410 -20.38 9.59 -39.06
CA ARG A 410 -19.35 9.85 -38.04
C ARG A 410 -19.52 11.18 -37.31
N THR A 411 -20.10 12.19 -37.95
CA THR A 411 -20.23 13.54 -37.36
C THR A 411 -21.36 13.57 -36.34
N ALA A 412 -22.46 12.90 -36.66
CA ALA A 412 -23.62 12.80 -35.79
C ALA A 412 -23.57 11.61 -34.82
N ASP A 413 -22.63 10.67 -35.02
CA ASP A 413 -22.58 9.37 -34.35
C ASP A 413 -23.91 8.59 -34.47
N THR A 414 -24.49 8.60 -35.68
CA THR A 414 -25.78 7.97 -35.94
C THR A 414 -25.71 6.92 -37.03
N LEU A 415 -26.35 5.78 -36.78
CA LEU A 415 -26.66 4.77 -37.78
C LEU A 415 -28.08 5.01 -38.35
N THR A 416 -28.22 4.85 -39.67
CA THR A 416 -29.50 4.93 -40.40
C THR A 416 -29.53 3.87 -41.52
N PHE A 417 -30.71 3.63 -42.08
CA PHE A 417 -30.82 2.89 -43.34
C PHE A 417 -30.30 3.72 -44.52
N ASP A 418 -29.65 3.04 -45.47
CA ASP A 418 -29.21 3.59 -46.77
C ASP A 418 -30.19 3.24 -47.90
N VAL A 419 -31.09 2.29 -47.65
CA VAL A 419 -32.19 1.89 -48.54
C VAL A 419 -33.54 2.09 -47.84
N ASP A 420 -34.63 2.09 -48.61
CA ASP A 420 -35.96 1.96 -48.02
C ASP A 420 -36.06 0.57 -47.38
N TYR A 421 -36.22 0.55 -46.05
CA TYR A 421 -36.21 -0.67 -45.27
C TYR A 421 -37.64 -1.04 -44.87
N ASP A 422 -38.01 -2.27 -45.17
CA ASP A 422 -39.34 -2.85 -45.00
C ASP A 422 -39.16 -4.22 -44.34
N VAL A 423 -39.58 -4.34 -43.08
CA VAL A 423 -39.37 -5.51 -42.22
C VAL A 423 -40.31 -6.66 -42.58
N ASP A 424 -41.38 -6.39 -43.33
CA ASP A 424 -42.26 -7.44 -43.86
C ASP A 424 -41.53 -8.26 -44.95
N LYS A 425 -40.54 -7.64 -45.61
CA LYS A 425 -39.73 -8.28 -46.68
C LYS A 425 -38.27 -8.48 -46.30
N MET A 426 -37.78 -7.86 -45.23
CA MET A 426 -36.39 -7.89 -44.80
C MET A 426 -36.23 -8.39 -43.35
N PRO A 427 -35.03 -8.82 -42.93
CA PRO A 427 -34.83 -9.33 -41.57
C PRO A 427 -35.12 -8.29 -40.47
N THR A 428 -35.68 -8.74 -39.36
CA THR A 428 -35.92 -7.91 -38.15
C THR A 428 -34.64 -7.60 -37.36
N LYS A 429 -33.51 -8.22 -37.71
CA LYS A 429 -32.22 -8.07 -37.03
C LYS A 429 -31.07 -8.05 -38.02
N ALA A 430 -30.05 -7.25 -37.72
CA ALA A 430 -28.79 -7.24 -38.46
C ALA A 430 -27.60 -7.15 -37.50
N THR A 431 -26.47 -7.73 -37.90
CA THR A 431 -25.19 -7.61 -37.17
C THR A 431 -24.14 -7.05 -38.10
N ILE A 432 -23.82 -5.78 -37.90
CA ILE A 432 -22.91 -5.02 -38.75
C ILE A 432 -21.54 -4.94 -38.06
N THR A 433 -20.47 -4.93 -38.83
CA THR A 433 -19.12 -4.70 -38.30
C THR A 433 -18.68 -3.28 -38.64
N ILE A 434 -18.29 -2.50 -37.63
CA ILE A 434 -17.62 -1.21 -37.82
C ILE A 434 -16.12 -1.37 -37.66
N HIS A 435 -15.36 -0.66 -38.49
CA HIS A 435 -13.91 -0.75 -38.58
C HIS A 435 -13.27 0.62 -38.39
N ALA A 436 -12.23 0.66 -37.55
CA ALA A 436 -11.38 1.80 -37.34
C ALA A 436 -9.95 1.46 -37.78
N MET A 437 -9.27 2.41 -38.43
CA MET A 437 -7.86 2.31 -38.77
C MET A 437 -7.20 3.67 -38.60
N ASP A 438 -6.04 3.66 -37.95
CA ASP A 438 -5.20 4.83 -37.71
C ASP A 438 -4.51 5.31 -39.01
N ASN A 439 -3.64 6.30 -38.88
CA ASN A 439 -2.79 6.86 -39.94
C ASN A 439 -1.54 6.03 -40.26
N HIS A 440 -1.23 4.99 -39.49
CA HIS A 440 -0.05 4.13 -39.63
C HIS A 440 -0.38 2.69 -40.09
N GLY A 441 -1.66 2.35 -40.21
CA GLY A 441 -2.19 1.09 -40.73
C GLY A 441 -2.71 0.10 -39.67
N ALA A 442 -2.53 0.35 -38.37
CA ALA A 442 -3.13 -0.53 -37.36
C ALA A 442 -4.63 -0.28 -37.26
N ASN A 443 -5.36 -1.34 -36.95
CA ASN A 443 -6.80 -1.34 -37.10
C ASN A 443 -7.50 -2.29 -36.14
N SER A 444 -8.77 -1.99 -35.89
CA SER A 444 -9.64 -2.77 -35.04
C SER A 444 -11.07 -2.79 -35.58
N THR A 445 -11.91 -3.64 -34.98
CA THR A 445 -13.32 -3.75 -35.35
C THR A 445 -14.21 -3.91 -34.11
N ALA A 446 -15.45 -3.45 -34.22
CA ALA A 446 -16.51 -3.67 -33.24
C ALA A 446 -17.81 -4.08 -33.94
N LYS A 447 -18.75 -4.67 -33.20
CA LYS A 447 -20.06 -5.08 -33.74
C LYS A 447 -21.13 -4.05 -33.44
N ILE A 448 -22.12 -3.95 -34.32
CA ILE A 448 -23.36 -3.22 -34.09
C ILE A 448 -24.51 -4.20 -34.28
N GLU A 449 -25.24 -4.48 -33.21
CA GLU A 449 -26.46 -5.28 -33.25
C GLU A 449 -27.66 -4.36 -33.44
N VAL A 450 -28.32 -4.51 -34.58
CA VAL A 450 -29.47 -3.70 -34.97
C VAL A 450 -30.74 -4.51 -34.80
N SER A 451 -31.69 -3.97 -34.03
CA SER A 451 -33.07 -4.45 -33.96
C SER A 451 -33.96 -3.52 -34.77
N ILE A 452 -34.71 -4.07 -35.72
CA ILE A 452 -35.65 -3.31 -36.54
C ILE A 452 -37.07 -3.51 -36.00
N GLN A 453 -37.75 -2.41 -35.72
CA GLN A 453 -39.15 -2.38 -35.29
C GLN A 453 -40.07 -2.19 -36.49
N ASP A 454 -41.13 -2.99 -36.49
CA ASP A 454 -42.27 -2.93 -37.39
C ASP A 454 -43.06 -1.63 -37.18
N ALA A 455 -43.35 -0.92 -38.26
CA ALA A 455 -44.17 0.28 -38.31
C ALA A 455 -45.51 -0.07 -38.96
N ASN A 456 -46.58 0.66 -38.61
CA ASN A 456 -47.91 0.41 -39.17
C ASN A 456 -48.02 1.01 -40.58
N ASP A 457 -47.40 0.37 -41.58
CA ASP A 457 -47.26 0.90 -42.93
C ASP A 457 -48.04 0.12 -44.01
N ASN A 458 -48.66 -0.99 -43.62
CA ASN A 458 -49.68 -1.69 -44.40
C ASN A 458 -51.10 -1.31 -43.97
N THR A 459 -52.07 -1.65 -44.81
CA THR A 459 -53.49 -1.46 -44.51
C THR A 459 -54.19 -2.79 -44.70
N CYS A 460 -55.03 -3.19 -43.76
CA CYS A 460 -55.84 -4.39 -43.85
C CYS A 460 -56.56 -4.54 -45.21
N ASP A 461 -56.43 -5.73 -45.81
CA ASP A 461 -57.02 -6.09 -47.10
C ASP A 461 -57.93 -7.31 -46.95
N PHE A 462 -59.14 -7.21 -47.49
CA PHE A 462 -60.12 -8.30 -47.53
C PHE A 462 -59.85 -9.32 -48.65
N GLY A 463 -58.94 -9.02 -49.58
CA GLY A 463 -58.63 -9.90 -50.72
C GLY A 463 -59.80 -10.12 -51.67
N LEU A 464 -60.81 -9.23 -51.65
CA LEU A 464 -62.03 -9.37 -52.44
C LEU A 464 -61.79 -8.89 -53.88
N THR A 465 -61.86 -9.82 -54.84
CA THR A 465 -61.81 -9.49 -56.28
C THR A 465 -63.17 -9.06 -56.85
N ARG A 466 -64.27 -9.33 -56.14
CA ARG A 466 -65.64 -8.94 -56.48
C ARG A 466 -66.39 -8.57 -55.20
N ALA A 467 -67.45 -7.76 -55.32
CA ALA A 467 -68.31 -7.42 -54.18
C ALA A 467 -68.87 -8.71 -53.55
N ALA A 468 -68.72 -8.84 -52.23
CA ALA A 468 -69.26 -9.98 -51.51
C ALA A 468 -70.80 -9.90 -51.49
N GLN A 469 -71.46 -11.03 -51.69
CA GLN A 469 -72.92 -11.12 -51.73
C GLN A 469 -73.40 -12.27 -50.85
N ALA A 470 -74.49 -12.05 -50.15
CA ALA A 470 -75.22 -13.09 -49.43
C ALA A 470 -76.72 -12.98 -49.73
N THR A 471 -77.44 -14.09 -49.56
CA THR A 471 -78.89 -14.11 -49.81
C THR A 471 -79.63 -14.72 -48.66
N VAL A 472 -80.79 -14.14 -48.32
CA VAL A 472 -81.72 -14.65 -47.31
C VAL A 472 -83.11 -14.84 -47.92
N ASN A 473 -83.92 -15.72 -47.35
CA ASN A 473 -85.29 -16.00 -47.78
C ASN A 473 -86.17 -16.32 -46.56
N GLN A 474 -87.44 -16.67 -46.80
CA GLN A 474 -88.43 -16.89 -45.73
C GLN A 474 -88.11 -18.10 -44.83
N SER A 475 -87.30 -19.04 -45.29
CA SER A 475 -86.84 -20.19 -44.50
C SER A 475 -85.49 -19.95 -43.81
N SER A 476 -84.87 -18.79 -43.98
CA SER A 476 -83.60 -18.44 -43.34
C SER A 476 -83.79 -18.14 -41.87
N VAL A 477 -83.07 -18.85 -41.00
CA VAL A 477 -83.07 -18.62 -39.55
C VAL A 477 -81.99 -17.60 -39.16
N PRO A 478 -82.18 -16.81 -38.07
CA PRO A 478 -81.14 -15.94 -37.54
C PRO A 478 -79.82 -16.70 -37.31
N GLY A 479 -78.70 -16.14 -37.75
CA GLY A 479 -77.40 -16.82 -37.80
C GLY A 479 -76.35 -16.09 -38.65
N THR A 480 -75.19 -16.69 -38.86
CA THR A 480 -74.12 -16.12 -39.69
C THR A 480 -74.48 -16.21 -41.18
N LEU A 481 -74.47 -15.07 -41.88
CA LEU A 481 -74.72 -14.98 -43.32
C LEU A 481 -73.44 -15.17 -44.13
N ILE A 482 -72.41 -14.43 -43.76
CA ILE A 482 -71.11 -14.43 -44.40
C ILE A 482 -70.05 -14.07 -43.36
N SER A 483 -68.90 -14.71 -43.43
CA SER A 483 -67.73 -14.36 -42.64
C SER A 483 -66.72 -13.68 -43.56
N LEU A 484 -66.44 -12.41 -43.29
CA LEU A 484 -65.36 -11.69 -43.94
C LEU A 484 -64.07 -11.93 -43.18
N SER A 485 -62.97 -12.05 -43.92
CA SER A 485 -61.62 -12.05 -43.37
C SER A 485 -60.80 -11.04 -44.14
N ALA A 486 -60.13 -10.16 -43.40
CA ALA A 486 -59.08 -9.29 -43.89
C ALA A 486 -57.77 -9.68 -43.21
N SER A 487 -56.67 -9.51 -43.94
CA SER A 487 -55.31 -9.67 -43.45
C SER A 487 -54.60 -8.33 -43.51
N ASP A 488 -53.80 -8.01 -42.51
CA ASP A 488 -52.81 -6.94 -42.61
C ASP A 488 -51.44 -7.49 -43.00
N GLY A 489 -50.68 -6.69 -43.74
CA GLY A 489 -49.37 -7.04 -44.25
C GLY A 489 -48.26 -6.91 -43.21
N ASP A 490 -48.49 -6.10 -42.16
CA ASP A 490 -47.47 -5.81 -41.15
C ASP A 490 -47.04 -7.08 -40.38
N LEU A 491 -45.80 -7.09 -39.91
CA LEU A 491 -45.21 -8.29 -39.32
C LEU A 491 -45.74 -8.57 -37.91
N THR A 492 -46.03 -7.53 -37.12
CA THR A 492 -46.28 -7.68 -35.68
C THR A 492 -47.59 -7.07 -35.18
N SER A 493 -48.12 -7.65 -34.10
CA SER A 493 -49.27 -7.07 -33.39
C SER A 493 -48.80 -5.87 -32.55
N PRO A 494 -49.52 -4.74 -32.52
CA PRO A 494 -50.90 -4.55 -32.97
C PRO A 494 -51.07 -4.07 -34.43
N ASN A 495 -49.98 -3.81 -35.16
CA ASN A 495 -50.03 -3.32 -36.54
C ASN A 495 -50.79 -4.29 -37.46
N ASN A 496 -50.64 -5.60 -37.25
CA ASN A 496 -51.41 -6.59 -38.00
C ASN A 496 -52.69 -7.13 -37.35
N ALA A 497 -53.09 -6.56 -36.20
CA ALA A 497 -54.25 -7.03 -35.46
C ALA A 497 -55.54 -6.40 -36.02
N VAL A 498 -56.20 -7.11 -36.93
CA VAL A 498 -57.41 -6.62 -37.60
C VAL A 498 -58.67 -6.82 -36.76
N THR A 499 -59.48 -5.76 -36.65
CA THR A 499 -60.83 -5.76 -36.08
C THR A 499 -61.86 -5.29 -37.10
N TYR A 500 -63.10 -5.73 -36.97
CA TYR A 500 -64.18 -5.41 -37.92
C TYR A 500 -65.30 -4.61 -37.27
N GLU A 501 -65.87 -3.67 -38.00
CA GLU A 501 -67.06 -2.92 -37.56
C GLU A 501 -68.03 -2.64 -38.72
N MET A 502 -69.31 -2.51 -38.39
CA MET A 502 -70.29 -1.97 -39.35
C MET A 502 -70.16 -0.45 -39.40
N VAL A 503 -69.90 0.11 -40.58
CA VAL A 503 -69.89 1.57 -40.79
C VAL A 503 -71.30 2.08 -41.10
N SER A 504 -72.05 1.34 -41.91
CA SER A 504 -73.45 1.67 -42.26
C SER A 504 -74.14 0.52 -42.96
N CYS A 505 -75.46 0.43 -42.86
CA CYS A 505 -76.31 -0.41 -43.73
C CYS A 505 -77.32 0.45 -44.50
N LEU A 506 -77.48 0.20 -45.80
CA LEU A 506 -78.44 0.90 -46.66
C LEU A 506 -79.44 -0.08 -47.30
N PRO A 507 -80.76 0.12 -47.14
CA PRO A 507 -81.42 1.15 -46.33
C PRO A 507 -81.15 0.98 -44.83
N LYS A 508 -81.24 2.06 -44.05
CA LYS A 508 -80.87 2.08 -42.61
C LYS A 508 -81.66 1.08 -41.76
N GLU A 509 -82.88 0.77 -42.16
CA GLU A 509 -83.71 -0.27 -41.53
C GLU A 509 -83.05 -1.65 -41.54
N GLY A 510 -82.09 -1.89 -42.45
CA GLY A 510 -81.27 -3.10 -42.50
C GLY A 510 -80.48 -3.37 -41.22
N GLU A 511 -80.13 -2.33 -40.43
CA GLU A 511 -79.43 -2.47 -39.15
C GLU A 511 -80.28 -3.20 -38.08
N ASN A 512 -81.61 -3.27 -38.27
CA ASN A 512 -82.50 -4.05 -37.39
C ASN A 512 -82.40 -5.57 -37.63
N TYR A 513 -81.94 -5.97 -38.82
CA TYR A 513 -81.95 -7.36 -39.29
C TYR A 513 -80.53 -7.91 -39.49
N ILE A 514 -79.55 -7.04 -39.73
CA ILE A 514 -78.17 -7.41 -40.05
C ILE A 514 -77.23 -6.69 -39.08
N SER A 515 -76.26 -7.41 -38.53
CA SER A 515 -75.21 -6.85 -37.68
C SER A 515 -73.84 -7.41 -38.08
N VAL A 516 -72.77 -6.64 -37.88
CA VAL A 516 -71.38 -7.08 -38.07
C VAL A 516 -70.73 -7.23 -36.70
N PHE A 517 -70.07 -8.36 -36.46
CA PHE A 517 -69.33 -8.62 -35.23
C PHE A 517 -67.84 -8.33 -35.43
N GLY A 518 -67.14 -8.02 -34.33
CA GLY A 518 -65.69 -7.76 -34.31
C GLY A 518 -64.82 -8.93 -34.78
N SER A 519 -65.41 -10.12 -34.96
CA SER A 519 -64.79 -11.32 -35.55
C SER A 519 -64.84 -11.36 -37.09
N GLY A 520 -65.54 -10.41 -37.73
CA GLY A 520 -65.74 -10.39 -39.19
C GLY A 520 -67.01 -11.11 -39.66
N GLU A 521 -67.78 -11.71 -38.74
CA GLU A 521 -69.06 -12.34 -39.05
C GLU A 521 -70.15 -11.29 -39.27
N ILE A 522 -70.81 -11.35 -40.43
CA ILE A 522 -72.05 -10.64 -40.70
C ILE A 522 -73.21 -11.58 -40.37
N LYS A 523 -74.02 -11.21 -39.38
CA LYS A 523 -75.12 -12.03 -38.89
C LYS A 523 -76.47 -11.45 -39.23
N TYR A 524 -77.38 -12.35 -39.54
CA TYR A 524 -78.82 -12.11 -39.58
C TYR A 524 -79.36 -12.23 -38.15
N ILE A 525 -79.73 -11.11 -37.55
CA ILE A 525 -80.11 -11.01 -36.14
C ILE A 525 -81.63 -11.02 -35.90
N ASN A 526 -82.43 -10.64 -36.91
CA ASN A 526 -83.89 -10.67 -36.85
C ASN A 526 -84.47 -10.98 -38.22
N LEU A 527 -85.67 -11.58 -38.23
CA LEU A 527 -86.40 -11.86 -39.47
C LEU A 527 -86.82 -10.57 -40.18
N ILE A 528 -86.51 -10.46 -41.47
CA ILE A 528 -87.00 -9.41 -42.36
C ILE A 528 -88.51 -9.64 -42.59
N PRO A 529 -89.38 -8.65 -42.34
CA PRO A 529 -90.82 -8.75 -42.55
C PRO A 529 -91.20 -9.03 -44.00
N GLU A 530 -92.37 -9.64 -44.22
CA GLU A 530 -92.86 -9.94 -45.57
C GLU A 530 -93.01 -8.71 -46.47
N THR A 531 -93.27 -7.54 -45.88
CA THR A 531 -93.37 -6.25 -46.60
C THR A 531 -92.05 -5.81 -47.22
N GLU A 532 -90.93 -6.33 -46.74
CA GLU A 532 -89.56 -5.97 -47.15
C GLU A 532 -88.94 -7.03 -48.09
N HIS A 533 -89.71 -8.05 -48.49
CA HIS A 533 -89.29 -9.08 -49.43
C HIS A 533 -88.87 -8.48 -50.79
N GLY A 534 -87.78 -8.99 -51.36
CA GLY A 534 -87.23 -8.53 -52.64
C GLY A 534 -86.31 -7.31 -52.56
N LYS A 535 -86.12 -6.72 -51.37
CA LYS A 535 -85.13 -5.64 -51.15
C LYS A 535 -83.72 -6.20 -51.01
N SER A 536 -82.74 -5.34 -51.27
CA SER A 536 -81.32 -5.60 -51.02
C SER A 536 -80.78 -4.61 -50.01
N TYR A 537 -79.93 -5.10 -49.11
CA TYR A 537 -79.26 -4.33 -48.08
C TYR A 537 -77.77 -4.26 -48.39
N ILE A 538 -77.21 -3.06 -48.49
CA ILE A 538 -75.79 -2.82 -48.74
C ILE A 538 -75.13 -2.49 -47.41
N VAL A 539 -74.33 -3.42 -46.90
CA VAL A 539 -73.57 -3.28 -45.66
C VAL A 539 -72.17 -2.79 -45.98
N LYS A 540 -71.77 -1.64 -45.45
CA LYS A 540 -70.36 -1.19 -45.43
C LYS A 540 -69.69 -1.73 -44.19
N VAL A 541 -68.69 -2.57 -44.39
CA VAL A 541 -67.88 -3.15 -43.31
C VAL A 541 -66.52 -2.49 -43.34
N ARG A 542 -65.97 -2.09 -42.19
CA ARG A 542 -64.59 -1.60 -42.08
C ARG A 542 -63.73 -2.64 -41.37
N CYS A 543 -62.57 -2.94 -41.94
CA CYS A 543 -61.46 -3.51 -41.18
C CYS A 543 -60.59 -2.37 -40.64
N LYS A 544 -60.08 -2.51 -39.43
CA LYS A 544 -59.20 -1.54 -38.78
C LYS A 544 -58.13 -2.28 -37.99
N ASP A 545 -56.87 -1.96 -38.22
CA ASP A 545 -55.76 -2.46 -37.42
C ASP A 545 -55.65 -1.77 -36.05
N GLY A 546 -54.81 -2.33 -35.18
CA GLY A 546 -54.50 -1.79 -33.86
C GLY A 546 -53.27 -0.89 -33.82
N GLY A 547 -52.65 -0.60 -34.97
CA GLY A 547 -51.43 0.20 -35.05
C GLY A 547 -51.66 1.69 -34.75
N THR A 548 -50.57 2.47 -34.70
CA THR A 548 -50.63 3.92 -34.45
C THR A 548 -49.82 4.69 -35.50
N PRO A 549 -50.45 5.54 -36.34
CA PRO A 549 -51.90 5.74 -36.47
C PRO A 549 -52.59 4.49 -37.05
N PRO A 550 -53.84 4.19 -36.67
CA PRO A 550 -54.53 3.02 -37.17
C PRO A 550 -54.90 3.20 -38.64
N ARG A 551 -54.79 2.14 -39.43
CA ARG A 551 -55.17 2.13 -40.86
C ARG A 551 -56.40 1.25 -41.05
N SER A 552 -57.11 1.48 -42.14
CA SER A 552 -58.41 0.82 -42.38
C SER A 552 -58.81 0.78 -43.84
N ALA A 553 -59.57 -0.26 -44.21
CA ALA A 553 -60.24 -0.40 -45.51
C ALA A 553 -61.74 -0.66 -45.31
N THR A 554 -62.59 -0.27 -46.27
CA THR A 554 -64.05 -0.34 -46.11
C THR A 554 -64.77 -0.89 -47.35
N PRO A 555 -64.86 -2.22 -47.54
CA PRO A 555 -65.66 -2.84 -48.60
C PRO A 555 -67.17 -2.73 -48.37
N THR A 556 -67.92 -3.08 -49.42
CA THR A 556 -69.38 -3.22 -49.39
C THR A 556 -69.79 -4.67 -49.62
N VAL A 557 -70.80 -5.12 -48.87
CA VAL A 557 -71.43 -6.44 -49.00
C VAL A 557 -72.91 -6.25 -49.32
N GLN A 558 -73.41 -6.92 -50.35
CA GLN A 558 -74.84 -6.88 -50.69
C GLN A 558 -75.56 -8.10 -50.14
N ILE A 559 -76.63 -7.89 -49.38
CA ILE A 559 -77.50 -8.93 -48.84
C ILE A 559 -78.85 -8.83 -49.53
N SER A 560 -79.20 -9.79 -50.38
CA SER A 560 -80.43 -9.77 -51.16
C SER A 560 -81.47 -10.72 -50.58
N TYR A 561 -82.69 -10.25 -50.38
CA TYR A 561 -83.81 -11.12 -49.98
C TYR A 561 -84.43 -11.78 -51.20
N LEU A 562 -84.30 -13.10 -51.33
CA LEU A 562 -84.90 -13.87 -52.42
C LEU A 562 -86.37 -14.16 -52.11
N THR A 563 -87.26 -13.69 -52.99
CA THR A 563 -88.66 -14.11 -52.98
C THR A 563 -88.75 -15.56 -53.46
N THR A 564 -89.06 -16.49 -52.56
CA THR A 564 -89.44 -17.84 -52.95
C THR A 564 -90.76 -17.77 -53.74
N PRO A 565 -90.88 -18.39 -54.93
CA PRO A 565 -92.16 -18.40 -55.63
C PRO A 565 -93.19 -19.13 -54.76
N THR A 566 -94.28 -18.43 -54.42
CA THR A 566 -95.43 -18.98 -53.72
C THR A 566 -96.05 -20.08 -54.57
N THR A 567 -95.76 -21.35 -54.28
CA THR A 567 -96.56 -22.45 -54.83
C THR A 567 -97.89 -22.46 -54.08
N THR A 568 -98.88 -21.76 -54.61
CA THR A 568 -100.27 -21.82 -54.16
C THR A 568 -100.73 -23.28 -54.24
N THR A 569 -100.80 -23.95 -53.09
CA THR A 569 -101.26 -25.33 -53.02
C THR A 569 -102.78 -25.33 -53.04
N THR A 570 -103.37 -25.51 -54.22
CA THR A 570 -104.80 -25.77 -54.37
C THR A 570 -105.05 -27.24 -54.03
N THR A 571 -105.63 -27.48 -52.86
CA THR A 571 -106.14 -28.78 -52.41
C THR A 571 -107.28 -29.24 -53.32
N THR A 572 -107.05 -30.31 -54.09
CA THR A 572 -108.12 -31.19 -54.58
C THR A 572 -107.74 -32.63 -54.32
N SER A 573 -108.40 -33.20 -53.32
CA SER A 573 -108.38 -34.59 -52.92
C SER A 573 -108.94 -35.50 -54.02
N THR A 574 -108.22 -36.56 -54.40
CA THR A 574 -108.87 -37.82 -54.77
C THR A 574 -107.95 -39.02 -54.51
N THR A 575 -108.59 -40.05 -54.00
CA THR A 575 -108.13 -41.22 -53.27
C THR A 575 -107.74 -42.37 -54.20
N THR A 576 -106.66 -43.10 -53.92
CA THR A 576 -106.62 -44.57 -54.12
C THR A 576 -105.48 -45.27 -53.35
N THR A 577 -105.91 -45.98 -52.31
CA THR A 577 -105.58 -47.33 -51.80
C THR A 577 -104.42 -48.15 -52.41
N THR A 578 -103.52 -48.65 -51.54
CA THR A 578 -103.11 -50.07 -51.30
C THR A 578 -101.76 -50.06 -50.55
N THR A 579 -101.58 -50.51 -49.29
CA THR A 579 -101.57 -51.86 -48.66
C THR A 579 -100.19 -52.00 -47.95
N PRO A 580 -100.07 -52.59 -46.75
CA PRO A 580 -99.08 -52.17 -45.75
C PRO A 580 -97.82 -53.02 -45.72
N THR A 581 -96.69 -52.40 -45.38
CA THR A 581 -95.50 -53.09 -44.88
C THR A 581 -95.03 -52.43 -43.59
N THR A 582 -95.13 -53.20 -42.51
CA THR A 582 -94.75 -52.86 -41.14
C THR A 582 -93.23 -52.93 -40.99
N THR A 583 -92.58 -51.80 -40.67
CA THR A 583 -91.26 -51.79 -40.03
C THR A 583 -91.22 -50.70 -38.95
N ILE A 584 -90.80 -51.12 -37.76
CA ILE A 584 -90.68 -50.34 -36.53
C ILE A 584 -89.39 -49.50 -36.62
N PRO A 585 -89.40 -48.17 -36.37
CA PRO A 585 -88.18 -47.41 -36.14
C PRO A 585 -87.85 -47.42 -34.65
N THR A 586 -86.71 -48.02 -34.36
CA THR A 586 -85.97 -47.97 -33.10
C THR A 586 -85.48 -46.55 -32.78
N THR A 587 -85.74 -46.11 -31.55
CA THR A 587 -85.04 -45.03 -30.85
C THR A 587 -83.52 -45.27 -30.83
N ALA A 588 -82.74 -44.32 -31.32
CA ALA A 588 -81.30 -44.26 -31.12
C ALA A 588 -80.96 -43.01 -30.28
N THR A 589 -80.56 -43.26 -29.05
CA THR A 589 -79.97 -42.34 -28.08
C THR A 589 -78.63 -41.79 -28.58
N GLU A 590 -78.46 -40.47 -28.59
CA GLU A 590 -77.15 -39.82 -28.74
C GLU A 590 -76.20 -40.26 -27.62
N LYS A 591 -75.00 -40.73 -28.00
CA LYS A 591 -73.91 -41.03 -27.07
C LYS A 591 -73.03 -39.79 -26.88
N SER A 592 -72.72 -39.54 -25.61
CA SER A 592 -71.78 -38.55 -25.09
C SER A 592 -70.35 -38.80 -25.58
N VAL A 593 -69.61 -37.71 -25.85
CA VAL A 593 -68.22 -37.67 -26.36
C VAL A 593 -67.18 -38.37 -25.45
N TRP A 594 -67.57 -38.76 -24.23
CA TRP A 594 -66.68 -39.38 -23.25
C TRP A 594 -66.50 -40.90 -23.39
N ASP A 595 -67.18 -41.58 -24.33
CA ASP A 595 -67.13 -43.05 -24.51
C ASP A 595 -66.12 -43.55 -25.56
N ILE A 596 -65.09 -42.76 -25.88
CA ILE A 596 -64.06 -43.13 -26.86
C ILE A 596 -62.77 -43.52 -26.12
N GLU A 597 -62.48 -44.82 -26.02
CA GLU A 597 -61.33 -45.36 -25.26
C GLU A 597 -59.95 -44.88 -25.76
N SER A 598 -59.86 -44.34 -26.98
CA SER A 598 -58.63 -43.72 -27.49
C SER A 598 -58.37 -42.30 -26.94
N PHE A 599 -59.37 -41.62 -26.38
CA PHE A 599 -59.22 -40.25 -25.85
C PHE A 599 -58.64 -40.24 -24.42
N VAL A 600 -59.03 -41.21 -23.59
CA VAL A 600 -58.54 -41.36 -22.20
C VAL A 600 -57.05 -41.72 -22.17
N ALA A 601 -56.58 -42.55 -23.11
CA ALA A 601 -55.18 -42.94 -23.19
C ALA A 601 -54.25 -41.77 -23.59
N VAL A 602 -54.67 -40.94 -24.55
CA VAL A 602 -53.89 -39.78 -25.01
C VAL A 602 -53.83 -38.69 -23.94
N PHE A 603 -54.94 -38.43 -23.25
CA PHE A 603 -54.99 -37.44 -22.18
C PHE A 603 -54.16 -37.86 -20.96
N SER A 604 -54.16 -39.16 -20.64
CA SER A 604 -53.34 -39.71 -19.56
C SER A 604 -51.83 -39.64 -19.89
N LEU A 605 -51.43 -39.89 -21.14
CA LEU A 605 -50.04 -39.79 -21.57
C LEU A 605 -49.51 -38.34 -21.50
N LEU A 606 -50.34 -37.37 -21.89
CA LEU A 606 -50.01 -35.94 -21.84
C LEU A 606 -49.86 -35.43 -20.39
N MET A 607 -50.70 -35.91 -19.47
CA MET A 607 -50.58 -35.63 -18.03
C MET A 607 -49.25 -36.17 -17.46
N VAL A 608 -48.85 -37.39 -17.83
CA VAL A 608 -47.61 -37.99 -17.32
C VAL A 608 -46.37 -37.28 -17.89
N LEU A 609 -46.39 -36.92 -19.17
CA LEU A 609 -45.29 -36.16 -19.82
C LEU A 609 -45.12 -34.75 -19.23
N THR A 610 -46.22 -34.06 -18.94
CA THR A 610 -46.17 -32.73 -18.31
C THR A 610 -45.65 -32.81 -16.87
N LEU A 611 -46.06 -33.82 -16.09
CA LEU A 611 -45.51 -34.06 -14.75
C LEU A 611 -44.02 -34.40 -14.77
N ALA A 612 -43.56 -35.19 -15.75
CA ALA A 612 -42.15 -35.52 -15.90
C ALA A 612 -41.29 -34.29 -16.25
N LEU A 613 -41.79 -33.40 -17.12
CA LEU A 613 -41.12 -32.15 -17.48
C LEU A 613 -41.05 -31.16 -16.30
N ILE A 614 -42.10 -31.09 -15.49
CA ILE A 614 -42.09 -30.28 -14.26
C ILE A 614 -41.06 -30.80 -13.26
N LEU A 615 -40.99 -32.12 -13.04
CA LEU A 615 -40.01 -32.73 -12.15
C LEU A 615 -38.57 -32.56 -12.65
N LEU A 616 -38.33 -32.64 -13.96
CA LEU A 616 -37.04 -32.33 -14.58
C LEU A 616 -36.66 -30.85 -14.42
N GLY A 617 -37.62 -29.94 -14.57
CA GLY A 617 -37.42 -28.50 -14.33
C GLY A 617 -37.06 -28.21 -12.87
N VAL A 618 -37.74 -28.84 -11.92
CA VAL A 618 -37.45 -28.71 -10.48
C VAL A 618 -36.08 -29.31 -10.15
N TRP A 619 -35.71 -30.46 -10.72
CA TRP A 619 -34.38 -31.06 -10.54
C TRP A 619 -33.27 -30.17 -11.10
N TYR A 620 -33.46 -29.62 -12.31
CA TYR A 620 -32.52 -28.69 -12.92
C TYR A 620 -32.34 -27.41 -12.08
N PHE A 621 -33.43 -26.86 -11.55
CA PHE A 621 -33.39 -25.66 -10.70
C PHE A 621 -32.70 -25.93 -9.35
N CYS A 622 -32.90 -27.10 -8.75
CA CYS A 622 -32.21 -27.52 -7.53
C CYS A 622 -30.71 -27.74 -7.74
N CYS A 623 -30.29 -28.31 -8.88
CA CYS A 623 -28.87 -28.51 -9.21
C CYS A 623 -28.14 -27.19 -9.48
N LYS A 624 -28.80 -26.19 -10.08
CA LYS A 624 -28.17 -24.89 -10.39
C LYS A 624 -28.06 -23.93 -9.20
N THR A 625 -28.89 -24.11 -8.17
CA THR A 625 -28.96 -23.21 -7.00
C THR A 625 -28.24 -23.72 -5.75
N GLY A 626 -27.60 -24.90 -5.81
CA GLY A 626 -26.63 -25.35 -4.80
C GLY A 626 -27.19 -25.62 -3.39
N ARG A 627 -28.48 -25.94 -3.25
CA ARG A 627 -29.11 -26.23 -1.93
C ARG A 627 -29.58 -27.68 -1.80
N MET A 628 -28.64 -28.62 -1.73
CA MET A 628 -28.88 -29.98 -1.24
C MET A 628 -28.67 -30.04 0.29
N ALA A 629 -29.56 -29.45 1.09
CA ALA A 629 -29.48 -29.62 2.55
C ALA A 629 -30.79 -29.36 3.29
N TRP A 630 -31.97 -29.58 2.69
CA TRP A 630 -33.24 -29.39 3.40
C TRP A 630 -34.26 -30.45 3.00
N CYS A 631 -33.96 -31.71 3.32
CA CYS A 631 -34.94 -32.76 3.59
C CYS A 631 -34.20 -33.96 4.15
N MET A 632 -34.60 -34.41 5.34
CA MET A 632 -33.98 -35.48 6.16
C MET A 632 -32.89 -35.03 7.14
N HIS A 633 -33.29 -34.39 8.24
CA HIS A 633 -33.19 -35.04 9.56
C HIS A 633 -33.88 -34.20 10.63
N LYS A 634 -34.85 -34.82 11.31
CA LYS A 634 -35.42 -34.37 12.59
C LYS A 634 -34.70 -35.15 13.71
N HIS A 635 -34.59 -34.54 14.89
CA HIS A 635 -34.04 -35.02 16.17
C HIS A 635 -32.53 -34.82 16.42
N GLN A 636 -32.15 -33.78 17.15
CA GLN A 636 -32.00 -33.85 18.62
C GLN A 636 -31.80 -32.43 19.22
N GLN A 637 -32.19 -32.31 20.49
CA GLN A 637 -32.31 -31.07 21.26
C GLN A 637 -30.97 -30.48 21.75
N PRO A 638 -30.98 -29.21 22.21
CA PRO A 638 -29.76 -28.43 22.48
C PRO A 638 -29.30 -28.55 23.94
N MET A 639 -28.00 -28.39 24.16
CA MET A 639 -27.46 -27.98 25.45
C MET A 639 -26.33 -26.97 25.27
N TYR A 640 -26.43 -25.93 26.08
CA TYR A 640 -25.41 -25.01 26.58
C TYR A 640 -25.28 -23.58 26.01
N ASP A 641 -25.13 -22.71 27.01
CA ASP A 641 -25.41 -21.29 27.19
C ASP A 641 -24.31 -20.36 26.59
N PRO A 642 -24.58 -19.04 26.47
CA PRO A 642 -23.76 -18.06 25.80
C PRO A 642 -22.83 -17.31 26.77
N TYR A 643 -21.73 -16.76 26.25
CA TYR A 643 -21.23 -15.45 26.69
C TYR A 643 -20.55 -14.72 25.52
N PRO A 644 -20.86 -13.43 25.28
CA PRO A 644 -20.21 -12.61 24.28
C PRO A 644 -19.02 -11.87 24.89
N TYR A 645 -17.95 -11.65 24.13
CA TYR A 645 -17.05 -10.54 24.41
C TYR A 645 -16.67 -9.78 23.14
N SER A 646 -16.71 -8.48 23.34
CA SER A 646 -16.74 -7.37 22.40
C SER A 646 -15.43 -7.14 21.65
N GLN A 647 -15.61 -6.58 20.45
CA GLN A 647 -14.62 -5.80 19.71
C GLN A 647 -13.93 -4.74 20.58
N ARG A 648 -12.62 -4.54 20.34
CA ARG A 648 -11.98 -3.23 20.39
C ARG A 648 -11.02 -3.07 19.22
N THR A 649 -11.33 -2.07 18.41
CA THR A 649 -10.48 -1.23 17.57
C THR A 649 -9.35 -0.58 18.37
N TYR A 650 -8.18 -0.44 17.73
CA TYR A 650 -7.18 0.64 17.83
C TYR A 650 -6.37 0.55 16.52
N GLN A 651 -6.32 1.59 15.67
CA GLN A 651 -5.43 2.76 15.75
C GLN A 651 -3.97 2.42 16.04
#